data_AF-A0A1K1MNA7-F1
#
_entry.id   AF-A0A1K1MNA7-F1
#
_cell.length_a   1.000
_cell.length_b   1.000
_cell.length_c   1.000
_cell.angle_alpha   90.00
_cell.angle_beta   90.00
_cell.angle_gamma   90.00
#
_symmetry.space_group_name_H-M   'P 1'
#
loop_
_entity.id
_entity.type
_entity.pdbx_description
1 polymer ?
#
loop_
_entity_poly.entity_id
_entity_poly.type
_entity_poly.pdbx_seq_one_letter_code
_entity_poly.pdbx_strand_id
1 'polypeptide(L)'
;MKRTRQTTASRQGTTNASAAAWTEKADSGKEAARPPAKRRSAAARSFLAAALGAGLLLAGVAPAHADEIWNRWQAADKAVAAGNAAGAVPHWEFLVNHYAGIGDWQNAALFCGRLNVYFDSVGDYERAIAYYELENQYWLKDGKDWGAVDLQRAEQIRTIVEAYISTSDTEALRRRALPAGGKLAKFEPEYGMYIGMYTERDPKMLNYFDRSESIYGKKHALYLAYTQVGKPFPKQYADRAKQAGAGLQIGWEPMNGLDAVTDAVVRQWAKEAKAAGIPIFLRYASEMNGNWIPWHGDPDKYIRSFRMVHDIMEQEAPNVAMVWSPGDVPMYSMDAYYPGDDYVDWVGVSLYSEPYENGDPQQGNMQATSPVERLDYLYRTYAERKPIMISETAVSHYANIPKESFTDYGTLNLQRLYGIMPYKYPRLKSVTYFNVNLEMSESKNNYLLRDNDAMMSLYKKLIAPSYYLTKIEQGAKPSDQTGLVPLEDGRVFYKQASITPFVKIPDIYIGKIAFSLNGKLLEEQTAPPYGLQLKAGQVPDGSVLGLTVYNKSGRQVASKSFPLTSGISIALNGKDLTFEQPPVIREGNTLAPIRAVFEAMGATVEWNAATKTATARKGSKVVSIAIGSREAYVDNKPVTLEVPAQLIGGSTLVPARFASEAFGGVVSWDGTTRTVQIRSNGQASASAVSASAVAHAPVMSASAASTGTGSADRADNADTDAKADAAEESPTTGWLGWIKLQLGRLAGIWDRLA
;
A
#
# COMPACT_ATOMS: atom_id res chain seq x y z
N MET A 1 -40.48 12.56 -34.68
CA MET A 1 -41.23 12.00 -35.83
C MET A 1 -41.68 10.58 -35.52
N LYS A 2 -42.59 9.98 -36.31
CA LYS A 2 -43.26 8.71 -35.99
C LYS A 2 -42.43 7.46 -36.34
N ARG A 3 -42.42 6.46 -35.44
CA ARG A 3 -43.00 5.12 -35.69
C ARG A 3 -43.16 4.33 -34.39
N THR A 4 -44.19 3.50 -34.35
CA THR A 4 -44.68 2.80 -33.14
C THR A 4 -44.70 1.29 -33.40
N ARG A 5 -44.45 0.47 -32.38
CA ARG A 5 -45.06 -0.86 -32.23
C ARG A 5 -45.20 -1.22 -30.75
N GLN A 6 -46.37 -1.73 -30.37
CA GLN A 6 -46.70 -2.25 -29.04
C GLN A 6 -47.06 -3.73 -29.15
N THR A 7 -46.77 -4.50 -28.10
CA THR A 7 -47.57 -5.61 -27.53
C THR A 7 -46.93 -5.94 -26.17
N THR A 8 -47.52 -5.77 -24.98
CA THR A 8 -48.71 -6.40 -24.35
C THR A 8 -48.62 -7.92 -24.22
N ALA A 9 -48.87 -8.58 -23.07
CA ALA A 9 -49.06 -8.20 -21.64
C ALA A 9 -48.98 -9.51 -20.77
N SER A 10 -49.34 -9.68 -19.48
CA SER A 10 -49.92 -8.83 -18.42
C SER A 10 -49.76 -9.46 -17.01
N ARG A 11 -49.85 -8.67 -15.92
CA ARG A 11 -50.31 -9.05 -14.54
C ARG A 11 -49.38 -9.99 -13.72
N GLN A 12 -49.43 -10.04 -12.36
CA GLN A 12 -50.31 -9.38 -11.37
C GLN A 12 -49.64 -9.23 -9.98
N GLY A 13 -50.02 -8.17 -9.22
CA GLY A 13 -49.86 -8.07 -7.75
C GLY A 13 -48.46 -7.73 -7.20
N THR A 14 -48.30 -7.08 -6.05
CA THR A 14 -49.24 -6.32 -5.19
C THR A 14 -48.48 -5.20 -4.48
N THR A 15 -49.11 -4.03 -4.31
CA THR A 15 -48.54 -2.86 -3.61
C THR A 15 -48.81 -2.90 -2.11
N ASN A 16 -47.88 -2.38 -1.32
CA ASN A 16 -48.22 -1.66 -0.08
C ASN A 16 -47.26 -0.49 0.10
N ALA A 17 -47.70 0.59 0.75
CA ALA A 17 -46.98 1.86 0.76
C ALA A 17 -47.13 2.60 2.09
N SER A 18 -46.12 3.41 2.42
CA SER A 18 -46.31 4.61 3.24
C SER A 18 -45.14 5.57 3.03
N ALA A 19 -45.42 6.76 2.51
CA ALA A 19 -44.56 7.93 2.62
C ALA A 19 -45.36 9.04 3.30
N ALA A 20 -44.71 9.85 4.12
CA ALA A 20 -45.32 11.00 4.76
C ALA A 20 -44.40 12.22 4.63
N ALA A 21 -44.79 13.14 3.76
CA ALA A 21 -44.28 14.51 3.75
C ALA A 21 -45.41 15.43 4.21
N TRP A 22 -45.07 16.48 4.96
CA TRP A 22 -45.98 17.57 5.28
C TRP A 22 -45.32 18.89 4.93
N THR A 23 -46.11 19.78 4.33
CA THR A 23 -45.72 21.14 3.92
C THR A 23 -46.82 22.09 4.35
N GLU A 24 -46.47 23.22 4.95
CA GLU A 24 -47.35 24.39 4.97
C GLU A 24 -46.55 25.68 4.76
N LYS A 25 -47.22 26.83 4.72
CA LYS A 25 -46.89 27.90 3.75
C LYS A 25 -47.15 29.31 4.31
N ALA A 26 -46.57 30.32 3.64
CA ALA A 26 -46.80 31.76 3.79
C ALA A 26 -46.09 32.43 5.01
N ASP A 27 -45.80 33.74 5.03
CA ASP A 27 -45.98 34.77 3.99
C ASP A 27 -44.95 35.93 4.07
N SER A 28 -44.95 36.78 3.03
CA SER A 28 -44.58 38.20 2.96
C SER A 28 -43.40 38.75 3.79
N GLY A 29 -42.31 39.13 3.09
CA GLY A 29 -41.12 39.75 3.69
C GLY A 29 -41.21 41.24 4.03
N LYS A 30 -40.05 41.82 4.40
CA LYS A 30 -39.70 43.24 4.29
C LYS A 30 -38.20 43.48 4.54
N GLU A 31 -37.68 44.59 4.03
CA GLU A 31 -36.36 45.13 4.40
C GLU A 31 -36.39 45.77 5.80
N ALA A 32 -35.24 45.81 6.51
CA ALA A 32 -34.61 47.08 6.94
C ALA A 32 -33.37 46.92 7.84
N ALA A 33 -32.36 47.77 7.56
CA ALA A 33 -31.48 48.51 8.48
C ALA A 33 -30.77 47.83 9.68
N ARG A 34 -29.43 47.96 9.69
CA ARG A 34 -28.61 48.11 10.92
C ARG A 34 -28.98 49.40 11.68
N PRO A 35 -28.75 49.46 12.99
CA PRO A 35 -28.01 50.61 13.57
C PRO A 35 -26.89 50.11 14.56
N PRO A 36 -26.16 50.94 15.34
CA PRO A 36 -24.68 50.91 15.25
C PRO A 36 -23.92 50.77 16.59
N ALA A 37 -22.58 50.76 16.51
CA ALA A 37 -21.67 50.53 17.65
C ALA A 37 -21.30 51.78 18.47
N LYS A 38 -21.06 51.57 19.78
CA LYS A 38 -20.17 52.33 20.68
C LYS A 38 -19.44 51.29 21.55
N ARG A 39 -18.12 51.07 21.60
CA ARG A 39 -16.87 51.86 21.40
C ARG A 39 -16.34 52.50 22.71
N ARG A 40 -15.09 52.13 23.07
CA ARG A 40 -14.24 52.54 24.23
C ARG A 40 -14.46 51.76 25.54
N SER A 41 -13.44 51.45 26.37
CA SER A 41 -11.97 51.41 26.12
C SER A 41 -11.16 50.78 27.27
N ALA A 42 -10.14 49.98 26.91
CA ALA A 42 -8.79 49.83 27.51
C ALA A 42 -8.56 49.56 29.03
N ALA A 43 -7.72 48.54 29.30
CA ALA A 43 -6.76 48.38 30.43
C ALA A 43 -7.33 48.20 31.87
N ALA A 44 -6.74 47.40 32.79
CA ALA A 44 -5.51 46.59 32.77
C ALA A 44 -5.48 45.49 33.87
N ARG A 45 -4.63 44.47 33.66
CA ARG A 45 -3.82 43.69 34.65
C ARG A 45 -4.48 43.00 35.88
N SER A 46 -4.38 41.66 35.83
CA SER A 46 -3.67 40.81 36.82
C SER A 46 -4.33 40.29 38.12
N PHE A 47 -4.41 38.95 38.18
CA PHE A 47 -4.09 38.04 39.30
C PHE A 47 -4.98 37.90 40.58
N LEU A 48 -5.58 36.69 40.66
CA LEU A 48 -5.69 35.77 41.81
C LEU A 48 -6.51 36.08 43.10
N ALA A 49 -7.56 35.27 43.26
CA ALA A 49 -7.87 34.41 44.44
C ALA A 49 -8.50 34.97 45.74
N ALA A 50 -8.95 33.98 46.54
CA ALA A 50 -9.66 34.02 47.84
C ALA A 50 -11.16 34.39 47.80
N ALA A 51 -11.91 33.81 48.75
CA ALA A 51 -13.38 33.78 48.76
C ALA A 51 -13.95 33.90 50.18
N LEU A 52 -15.26 34.20 50.30
CA LEU A 52 -16.25 33.76 51.31
C LEU A 52 -17.45 34.73 51.34
N GLY A 53 -18.67 34.25 51.65
CA GLY A 53 -19.84 35.13 51.88
C GLY A 53 -21.21 34.58 51.49
N ALA A 54 -21.76 33.70 52.35
CA ALA A 54 -23.02 32.96 52.18
C ALA A 54 -24.27 33.72 51.66
N GLY A 55 -25.14 32.98 50.95
CA GLY A 55 -26.52 33.37 50.65
C GLY A 55 -27.37 32.16 50.21
N LEU A 56 -28.14 31.56 51.13
CA LEU A 56 -29.03 30.43 50.83
C LEU A 56 -30.34 30.88 50.19
N LEU A 57 -30.82 30.11 49.19
CA LEU A 57 -32.22 29.69 49.09
C LEU A 57 -32.33 28.44 48.21
N LEU A 58 -32.98 27.39 48.72
CA LEU A 58 -33.07 26.07 48.09
C LEU A 58 -34.45 25.83 47.46
N ALA A 59 -34.50 25.49 46.18
CA ALA A 59 -35.58 24.69 45.56
C ALA A 59 -35.17 24.19 44.16
N GLY A 60 -34.53 23.02 44.08
CA GLY A 60 -34.16 22.37 42.80
C GLY A 60 -33.32 21.12 43.07
N VAL A 61 -33.81 19.94 42.67
CA VAL A 61 -33.22 18.66 43.08
C VAL A 61 -32.06 18.25 42.16
N ALA A 62 -30.83 18.53 42.57
CA ALA A 62 -29.63 17.85 42.06
C ALA A 62 -28.44 17.72 43.07
N PRO A 63 -28.61 17.29 44.35
CA PRO A 63 -27.47 17.23 45.27
C PRO A 63 -26.54 16.02 45.03
N ALA A 64 -27.13 14.81 44.95
CA ALA A 64 -26.38 13.55 45.09
C ALA A 64 -25.31 13.31 44.01
N HIS A 65 -25.56 13.71 42.76
CA HIS A 65 -24.60 13.51 41.68
C HIS A 65 -23.48 14.57 41.68
N ALA A 66 -23.75 15.81 42.09
CA ALA A 66 -22.72 16.83 42.20
C ALA A 66 -21.65 16.43 43.24
N ASP A 67 -22.10 15.91 44.39
CA ASP A 67 -21.23 15.34 45.41
C ASP A 67 -20.41 14.15 44.85
N GLU A 68 -21.01 13.22 44.11
CA GLU A 68 -20.25 12.10 43.54
C GLU A 68 -19.20 12.57 42.51
N ILE A 69 -19.55 13.43 41.56
CA ILE A 69 -18.63 13.94 40.53
C ILE A 69 -17.44 14.64 41.18
N TRP A 70 -17.69 15.50 42.17
CA TRP A 70 -16.65 16.22 42.89
C TRP A 70 -15.77 15.29 43.74
N ASN A 71 -16.37 14.32 44.44
CA ASN A 71 -15.62 13.29 45.16
C ASN A 71 -14.76 12.43 44.24
N ARG A 72 -15.21 12.13 43.00
CA ARG A 72 -14.43 11.40 42.00
C ARG A 72 -13.25 12.24 41.51
N TRP A 73 -13.45 13.53 41.22
CA TRP A 73 -12.39 14.51 40.93
C TRP A 73 -11.32 14.53 42.04
N GLN A 74 -11.74 14.78 43.29
CA GLN A 74 -10.83 14.89 44.43
C GLN A 74 -10.06 13.59 44.71
N ALA A 75 -10.71 12.43 44.58
CA ALA A 75 -10.05 11.14 44.74
C ALA A 75 -9.01 10.89 43.65
N ALA A 76 -9.29 11.26 42.40
CA ALA A 76 -8.36 11.14 41.29
C ALA A 76 -7.12 12.03 41.46
N ASP A 77 -7.33 13.32 41.76
CA ASP A 77 -6.24 14.28 41.96
C ASP A 77 -5.40 13.93 43.20
N LYS A 78 -6.03 13.43 44.27
CA LYS A 78 -5.34 12.89 45.45
C LYS A 78 -4.49 11.66 45.12
N ALA A 79 -4.98 10.76 44.26
CA ALA A 79 -4.23 9.58 43.83
C ALA A 79 -2.99 9.97 43.00
N VAL A 80 -3.13 10.91 42.06
CA VAL A 80 -1.98 11.48 41.32
C VAL A 80 -0.99 12.19 42.25
N ALA A 81 -1.46 13.03 43.17
CA ALA A 81 -0.60 13.74 44.12
C ALA A 81 0.16 12.79 45.08
N ALA A 82 -0.34 11.56 45.29
CA ALA A 82 0.33 10.50 46.02
C ALA A 82 1.28 9.63 45.14
N GLY A 83 1.50 10.00 43.88
CA GLY A 83 2.29 9.22 42.91
C GLY A 83 1.58 7.98 42.37
N ASN A 84 0.30 7.78 42.69
CA ASN A 84 -0.50 6.62 42.31
C ASN A 84 -1.49 6.97 41.19
N ALA A 85 -0.99 7.27 40.00
CA ALA A 85 -1.83 7.55 38.83
C ALA A 85 -2.75 6.37 38.46
N ALA A 86 -2.32 5.12 38.70
CA ALA A 86 -3.16 3.93 38.53
C ALA A 86 -4.43 3.97 39.38
N GLY A 87 -4.34 4.50 40.61
CA GLY A 87 -5.48 4.72 41.50
C GLY A 87 -6.46 5.81 41.02
N ALA A 88 -6.04 6.68 40.10
CA ALA A 88 -6.90 7.72 39.52
C ALA A 88 -7.75 7.20 38.34
N VAL A 89 -7.31 6.13 37.65
CA VAL A 89 -7.95 5.60 36.43
C VAL A 89 -9.45 5.34 36.60
N PRO A 90 -9.95 4.61 37.62
CA PRO A 90 -11.39 4.32 37.72
C PRO A 90 -12.25 5.56 37.99
N HIS A 91 -11.63 6.64 38.48
CA HIS A 91 -12.29 7.92 38.67
C HIS A 91 -12.35 8.71 37.36
N TRP A 92 -11.28 8.71 36.56
CA TRP A 92 -11.29 9.31 35.23
C TRP A 92 -12.21 8.58 34.27
N GLU A 93 -12.21 7.23 34.26
CA GLU A 93 -13.14 6.44 33.44
C GLU A 93 -14.61 6.73 33.78
N PHE A 94 -14.94 6.90 35.07
CA PHE A 94 -16.25 7.37 35.51
C PHE A 94 -16.56 8.78 34.97
N LEU A 95 -15.61 9.71 35.09
CA LEU A 95 -15.81 11.11 34.69
C LEU A 95 -15.96 11.26 33.17
N VAL A 96 -15.19 10.54 32.33
CA VAL A 96 -15.41 10.49 30.87
C VAL A 96 -16.85 10.08 30.56
N ASN A 97 -17.29 8.94 31.10
CA ASN A 97 -18.62 8.40 30.83
C ASN A 97 -19.74 9.34 31.34
N HIS A 98 -19.54 9.99 32.48
CA HIS A 98 -20.49 10.97 33.01
C HIS A 98 -20.60 12.21 32.10
N TYR A 99 -19.49 12.89 31.84
CA TYR A 99 -19.49 14.14 31.06
C TYR A 99 -19.95 13.91 29.62
N ALA A 100 -19.51 12.83 28.98
CA ALA A 100 -19.99 12.45 27.65
C ALA A 100 -21.48 12.09 27.63
N GLY A 101 -22.00 11.49 28.72
CA GLY A 101 -23.42 11.15 28.87
C GLY A 101 -24.34 12.36 29.02
N ILE A 102 -23.84 13.48 29.54
CA ILE A 102 -24.58 14.76 29.64
C ILE A 102 -24.27 15.75 28.49
N GLY A 103 -23.35 15.40 27.58
CA GLY A 103 -22.95 16.26 26.46
C GLY A 103 -21.91 17.34 26.79
N ASP A 104 -21.24 17.24 27.93
CA ASP A 104 -20.10 18.10 28.30
C ASP A 104 -18.83 17.57 27.64
N TRP A 105 -18.66 17.92 26.36
CA TRP A 105 -17.56 17.42 25.55
C TRP A 105 -16.20 17.94 26.01
N GLN A 106 -16.13 19.18 26.54
CA GLN A 106 -14.87 19.75 27.04
C GLN A 106 -14.34 18.99 28.26
N ASN A 107 -15.18 18.66 29.25
CA ASN A 107 -14.71 17.85 30.38
C ASN A 107 -14.51 16.38 29.99
N ALA A 108 -15.32 15.82 29.09
CA ALA A 108 -15.12 14.47 28.58
C ALA A 108 -13.75 14.32 27.88
N ALA A 109 -13.39 15.27 27.01
CA ALA A 109 -12.08 15.34 26.35
C ALA A 109 -10.94 15.44 27.37
N LEU A 110 -11.04 16.36 28.34
CA LEU A 110 -10.03 16.56 29.38
C LEU A 110 -9.76 15.30 30.21
N PHE A 111 -10.76 14.45 30.46
CA PHE A 111 -10.55 13.17 31.14
C PHE A 111 -10.03 12.05 30.22
N CYS A 112 -10.34 12.09 28.92
CA CYS A 112 -9.64 11.26 27.94
C CYS A 112 -8.14 11.59 27.88
N GLY A 113 -7.76 12.88 27.89
CA GLY A 113 -6.36 13.34 27.94
C GLY A 113 -5.57 12.93 29.18
N ARG A 114 -6.26 12.67 30.30
CA ARG A 114 -5.62 12.07 31.49
C ARG A 114 -5.43 10.56 31.34
N LEU A 115 -6.36 9.87 30.66
CA LEU A 115 -6.33 8.43 30.46
C LEU A 115 -5.36 8.02 29.34
N ASN A 116 -5.31 8.74 28.20
CA ASN A 116 -4.41 8.41 27.10
C ASN A 116 -2.93 8.54 27.51
N VAL A 117 -2.53 9.66 28.12
CA VAL A 117 -1.18 9.87 28.70
C VAL A 117 -0.84 8.79 29.73
N TYR A 118 -1.77 8.41 30.61
CA TYR A 118 -1.53 7.33 31.57
C TYR A 118 -1.28 5.99 30.89
N PHE A 119 -2.18 5.55 30.00
CA PHE A 119 -2.07 4.24 29.35
C PHE A 119 -0.86 4.15 28.41
N ASP A 120 -0.50 5.24 27.71
CA ASP A 120 0.73 5.32 26.92
C ASP A 120 1.98 5.15 27.82
N SER A 121 2.02 5.86 28.96
CA SER A 121 3.15 5.82 29.89
C SER A 121 3.42 4.44 30.52
N VAL A 122 2.40 3.57 30.61
CA VAL A 122 2.54 2.17 31.09
C VAL A 122 2.63 1.13 29.96
N GLY A 123 2.52 1.57 28.69
CA GLY A 123 2.58 0.70 27.51
C GLY A 123 1.29 -0.09 27.22
N ASP A 124 0.15 0.35 27.75
CA ASP A 124 -1.19 -0.16 27.42
C ASP A 124 -1.73 0.59 26.19
N TYR A 125 -1.05 0.39 25.06
CA TYR A 125 -1.28 1.20 23.87
C TYR A 125 -2.68 1.02 23.28
N GLU A 126 -3.34 -0.12 23.46
CA GLU A 126 -4.72 -0.35 23.01
C GLU A 126 -5.69 0.61 23.71
N ARG A 127 -5.60 0.76 25.04
CA ARG A 127 -6.38 1.75 25.77
C ARG A 127 -5.95 3.18 25.48
N ALA A 128 -4.64 3.43 25.34
CA ALA A 128 -4.13 4.77 25.03
C ALA A 128 -4.70 5.31 23.71
N ILE A 129 -4.66 4.49 22.64
CA ILE A 129 -5.22 4.80 21.32
C ILE A 129 -6.72 5.12 21.43
N ALA A 130 -7.49 4.28 22.12
CA ALA A 130 -8.92 4.49 22.28
C ALA A 130 -9.23 5.85 22.95
N TYR A 131 -8.44 6.27 23.94
CA TYR A 131 -8.62 7.56 24.59
C TYR A 131 -8.03 8.75 23.80
N TYR A 132 -7.02 8.58 22.94
CA TYR A 132 -6.58 9.61 21.99
C TYR A 132 -7.63 9.85 20.88
N GLU A 133 -8.17 8.77 20.30
CA GLU A 133 -9.26 8.84 19.30
C GLU A 133 -10.52 9.50 19.90
N LEU A 134 -10.86 9.16 21.15
CA LEU A 134 -12.03 9.67 21.86
C LEU A 134 -11.87 11.12 22.32
N GLU A 135 -10.68 11.53 22.77
CA GLU A 135 -10.37 12.94 23.04
C GLU A 135 -10.57 13.80 21.80
N ASN A 136 -9.97 13.41 20.67
CA ASN A 136 -10.17 14.08 19.39
C ASN A 136 -11.65 14.13 19.00
N GLN A 137 -12.41 13.03 19.17
CA GLN A 137 -13.85 13.01 18.88
C GLN A 137 -14.63 14.01 19.74
N TYR A 138 -14.27 14.18 21.02
CA TYR A 138 -14.92 15.13 21.90
C TYR A 138 -14.51 16.58 21.61
N TRP A 139 -13.24 16.87 21.30
CA TRP A 139 -12.83 18.21 20.84
C TRP A 139 -13.58 18.63 19.56
N LEU A 140 -13.73 17.73 18.58
CA LEU A 140 -14.50 18.01 17.37
C LEU A 140 -15.98 18.28 17.65
N LYS A 141 -16.61 17.61 18.62
CA LYS A 141 -17.99 17.90 19.07
C LYS A 141 -18.11 19.25 19.80
N ASP A 142 -17.04 19.69 20.45
CA ASP A 142 -16.90 21.01 21.10
C ASP A 142 -16.53 22.13 20.09
N GLY A 143 -16.44 21.81 18.79
CA GLY A 143 -16.10 22.76 17.73
C GLY A 143 -14.61 23.12 17.65
N LYS A 144 -13.73 22.30 18.21
CA LYS A 144 -12.27 22.51 18.27
C LYS A 144 -11.53 21.43 17.48
N ASP A 145 -10.73 21.84 16.51
CA ASP A 145 -9.82 20.95 15.78
C ASP A 145 -8.45 20.92 16.46
N TRP A 146 -8.40 20.34 17.66
CA TRP A 146 -7.18 20.26 18.49
C TRP A 146 -6.54 18.86 18.49
N GLY A 147 -7.34 17.80 18.29
CA GLY A 147 -6.90 16.41 18.42
C GLY A 147 -6.08 15.84 17.26
N ALA A 148 -5.65 16.66 16.30
CA ALA A 148 -4.77 16.23 15.21
C ALA A 148 -3.43 15.64 15.72
N VAL A 149 -2.91 16.18 16.83
CA VAL A 149 -1.70 15.66 17.50
C VAL A 149 -2.00 14.33 18.23
N ASP A 150 -3.17 14.20 18.85
CA ASP A 150 -3.61 12.99 19.53
C ASP A 150 -3.76 11.83 18.54
N LEU A 151 -4.38 12.08 17.38
CA LEU A 151 -4.45 11.12 16.28
C LEU A 151 -3.06 10.76 15.74
N GLN A 152 -2.15 11.73 15.61
CA GLN A 152 -0.76 11.45 15.21
C GLN A 152 -0.05 10.56 16.24
N ARG A 153 -0.29 10.77 17.55
CA ARG A 153 0.29 9.94 18.61
C ARG A 153 -0.32 8.54 18.64
N ALA A 154 -1.64 8.41 18.52
CA ALA A 154 -2.32 7.14 18.34
C ALA A 154 -1.73 6.35 17.15
N GLU A 155 -1.47 7.02 16.03
CA GLU A 155 -0.82 6.41 14.86
C GLU A 155 0.70 6.24 14.94
N GLN A 156 1.35 6.64 16.03
CA GLN A 156 2.71 6.16 16.36
C GLN A 156 2.66 4.85 17.15
N ILE A 157 1.76 4.75 18.13
CA ILE A 157 1.69 3.61 19.07
C ILE A 157 0.79 2.45 18.59
N ARG A 158 0.01 2.63 17.52
CA ARG A 158 -0.82 1.56 16.93
C ARG A 158 0.04 0.45 16.33
N THR A 159 0.10 -0.69 17.03
CA THR A 159 0.60 -1.96 16.50
C THR A 159 -0.28 -2.43 15.34
N ILE A 160 0.34 -2.79 14.21
CA ILE A 160 -0.31 -3.48 13.09
C ILE A 160 0.47 -4.74 12.76
N VAL A 161 -0.25 -5.86 12.66
CA VAL A 161 0.23 -7.10 12.05
C VAL A 161 -0.78 -7.53 10.99
N GLU A 162 -0.36 -7.48 9.73
CA GLU A 162 -1.09 -8.01 8.57
C GLU A 162 -0.18 -8.99 7.83
N ALA A 163 -0.77 -9.86 7.01
CA ALA A 163 -0.03 -10.73 6.11
C ALA A 163 -0.70 -10.77 4.74
N TYR A 164 0.11 -10.89 3.70
CA TYR A 164 -0.31 -10.93 2.31
C TYR A 164 0.24 -12.20 1.66
N ILE A 165 -0.58 -12.91 0.88
CA ILE A 165 -0.27 -14.19 0.24
C ILE A 165 -0.28 -14.05 -1.28
N SER A 166 0.73 -14.63 -1.95
CA SER A 166 0.81 -14.65 -3.42
C SER A 166 -0.29 -15.54 -4.02
N THR A 167 -0.93 -15.08 -5.09
CA THR A 167 -1.96 -15.82 -5.82
C THR A 167 -1.85 -15.64 -7.33
N SER A 168 -2.36 -16.62 -8.08
CA SER A 168 -2.64 -16.57 -9.52
C SER A 168 -4.15 -16.48 -9.82
N ASP A 169 -4.99 -16.28 -8.80
CA ASP A 169 -6.41 -15.91 -8.96
C ASP A 169 -6.51 -14.49 -9.54
N THR A 170 -6.45 -14.40 -10.87
CA THR A 170 -6.54 -13.14 -11.60
C THR A 170 -7.85 -12.40 -11.36
N GLU A 171 -8.94 -13.08 -10.99
CA GLU A 171 -10.22 -12.43 -10.74
C GLU A 171 -10.30 -11.85 -9.32
N ALA A 172 -9.66 -12.47 -8.31
CA ALA A 172 -9.42 -11.80 -7.02
C ALA A 172 -8.47 -10.60 -7.16
N LEU A 173 -7.44 -10.69 -8.02
CA LEU A 173 -6.55 -9.56 -8.29
C LEU A 173 -7.31 -8.41 -8.98
N ARG A 174 -8.07 -8.69 -10.05
CA ARG A 174 -8.85 -7.69 -10.81
C ARG A 174 -9.92 -7.02 -9.94
N ARG A 175 -10.73 -7.76 -9.18
CA ARG A 175 -11.77 -7.19 -8.31
C ARG A 175 -11.24 -6.25 -7.23
N ARG A 176 -10.03 -6.48 -6.74
CA ARG A 176 -9.33 -5.55 -5.82
C ARG A 176 -8.72 -4.35 -6.54
N ALA A 177 -8.35 -4.50 -7.81
CA ALA A 177 -7.50 -3.57 -8.53
C ALA A 177 -8.26 -2.64 -9.51
N LEU A 178 -9.52 -2.90 -9.83
CA LEU A 178 -10.36 -2.06 -10.69
C LEU A 178 -11.05 -0.91 -9.91
N PRO A 179 -11.41 0.22 -10.56
CA PRO A 179 -12.29 1.23 -9.97
C PRO A 179 -13.72 0.72 -9.88
N ALA A 180 -14.55 1.33 -9.02
CA ALA A 180 -15.94 0.90 -8.77
C ALA A 180 -16.83 0.89 -10.03
N GLY A 181 -16.57 1.81 -10.97
CA GLY A 181 -17.26 1.86 -12.27
C GLY A 181 -16.64 0.97 -13.37
N GLY A 182 -15.59 0.19 -13.07
CA GLY A 182 -14.91 -0.70 -14.02
C GLY A 182 -14.10 -0.04 -15.14
N LYS A 183 -14.41 1.21 -15.53
CA LYS A 183 -13.70 1.98 -16.54
C LYS A 183 -12.33 2.44 -16.01
N LEU A 184 -11.26 1.89 -16.57
CA LEU A 184 -9.88 2.34 -16.39
C LEU A 184 -9.68 3.79 -16.88
N ALA A 185 -8.88 4.59 -16.17
CA ALA A 185 -8.42 5.91 -16.62
C ALA A 185 -7.31 5.82 -17.68
N LYS A 186 -6.91 6.95 -18.27
CA LYS A 186 -5.89 7.05 -19.32
C LYS A 186 -4.55 6.48 -18.82
N PHE A 187 -4.00 5.51 -19.55
CA PHE A 187 -2.80 4.74 -19.21
C PHE A 187 -2.90 3.86 -17.95
N GLU A 188 -4.09 3.63 -17.38
CA GLU A 188 -4.22 2.85 -16.15
C GLU A 188 -3.99 1.33 -16.40
N PRO A 189 -3.13 0.65 -15.61
CA PRO A 189 -2.96 -0.80 -15.65
C PRO A 189 -4.10 -1.51 -14.91
N GLU A 190 -4.53 -2.66 -15.44
CA GLU A 190 -5.60 -3.48 -14.87
C GLU A 190 -5.23 -3.93 -13.44
N TYR A 191 -4.02 -4.47 -13.28
CA TYR A 191 -3.36 -4.71 -11.99
C TYR A 191 -1.84 -4.75 -12.19
N GLY A 192 -1.07 -4.75 -11.09
CA GLY A 192 0.35 -4.38 -11.14
C GLY A 192 0.54 -2.87 -11.06
N MET A 193 1.81 -2.45 -11.00
CA MET A 193 2.19 -1.07 -10.69
C MET A 193 3.38 -0.62 -11.53
N TYR A 194 3.33 0.58 -12.11
CA TYR A 194 4.48 1.18 -12.80
C TYR A 194 5.53 1.64 -11.78
N ILE A 195 6.80 1.34 -12.07
CA ILE A 195 7.93 1.90 -11.34
C ILE A 195 8.53 3.06 -12.15
N GLY A 196 8.75 4.19 -11.48
CA GLY A 196 9.37 5.38 -12.07
C GLY A 196 10.49 5.95 -11.23
N MET A 197 11.31 6.84 -11.82
CA MET A 197 12.47 7.42 -11.12
C MET A 197 12.87 8.82 -11.64
N TYR A 198 13.28 9.72 -10.74
CA TYR A 198 14.07 10.93 -11.05
C TYR A 198 15.56 10.59 -11.02
N THR A 199 16.32 10.98 -12.05
CA THR A 199 17.70 10.48 -12.26
C THR A 199 18.70 11.53 -12.76
N GLU A 200 18.46 12.80 -12.49
CA GLU A 200 19.28 13.90 -13.02
C GLU A 200 20.58 14.06 -12.24
N ARG A 201 20.45 14.28 -10.92
CA ARG A 201 21.55 14.33 -9.94
C ARG A 201 22.10 12.94 -9.58
N ASP A 202 21.82 11.94 -10.41
CA ASP A 202 22.39 10.59 -10.31
C ASP A 202 23.62 10.49 -11.24
N PRO A 203 24.85 10.34 -10.72
CA PRO A 203 26.08 10.44 -11.52
C PRO A 203 26.36 9.25 -12.45
N LYS A 204 25.52 8.20 -12.47
CA LYS A 204 25.63 7.09 -13.44
C LYS A 204 24.52 7.13 -14.49
N MET A 205 23.32 7.58 -14.10
CA MET A 205 22.20 7.83 -15.01
C MET A 205 22.42 9.14 -15.78
N LEU A 206 22.53 10.29 -15.12
CA LEU A 206 22.52 11.64 -15.74
C LEU A 206 21.36 11.80 -16.75
N ASN A 207 20.18 11.29 -16.37
CA ASN A 207 18.99 11.10 -17.21
C ASN A 207 19.18 10.29 -18.51
N TYR A 208 20.22 9.46 -18.64
CA TYR A 208 20.31 8.44 -19.71
C TYR A 208 19.54 7.20 -19.25
N PHE A 209 18.24 7.22 -19.53
CA PHE A 209 17.25 6.27 -18.98
C PHE A 209 17.45 4.81 -19.43
N ASP A 210 18.10 4.58 -20.57
CA ASP A 210 18.47 3.25 -21.06
C ASP A 210 19.46 2.51 -20.13
N ARG A 211 20.22 3.24 -19.31
CA ARG A 211 21.12 2.68 -18.28
C ARG A 211 20.40 2.09 -17.06
N SER A 212 19.09 2.29 -16.94
CA SER A 212 18.31 1.83 -15.78
C SER A 212 18.48 0.34 -15.49
N GLU A 213 18.46 -0.50 -16.52
CA GLU A 213 18.42 -1.95 -16.35
C GLU A 213 19.76 -2.52 -15.83
N SER A 214 20.89 -2.02 -16.33
CA SER A 214 22.22 -2.45 -15.86
C SER A 214 22.53 -1.92 -14.45
N ILE A 215 21.97 -0.76 -14.07
CA ILE A 215 22.17 -0.16 -12.75
C ILE A 215 21.24 -0.78 -11.71
N TYR A 216 19.91 -0.74 -11.93
CA TYR A 216 18.88 -1.15 -10.96
C TYR A 216 18.32 -2.57 -11.20
N GLY A 217 18.86 -3.32 -12.15
CA GLY A 217 18.43 -4.69 -12.47
C GLY A 217 17.09 -4.79 -13.20
N LYS A 218 16.46 -3.66 -13.53
CA LYS A 218 15.16 -3.57 -14.23
C LYS A 218 14.99 -2.21 -14.93
N LYS A 219 14.19 -2.16 -15.99
CA LYS A 219 13.77 -0.90 -16.64
C LYS A 219 12.65 -0.23 -15.84
N HIS A 220 12.74 1.08 -15.62
CA HIS A 220 11.60 1.86 -15.15
C HIS A 220 10.67 2.22 -16.31
N ALA A 221 9.36 2.20 -16.05
CA ALA A 221 8.32 2.52 -17.03
C ALA A 221 8.16 4.04 -17.25
N LEU A 222 8.66 4.84 -16.30
CA LEU A 222 8.39 6.27 -16.18
C LEU A 222 9.63 6.98 -15.64
N TYR A 223 9.96 8.16 -16.15
CA TYR A 223 11.03 9.00 -15.60
C TYR A 223 10.53 10.39 -15.30
N LEU A 224 11.00 11.01 -14.22
CA LEU A 224 10.58 12.34 -13.79
C LEU A 224 11.53 13.43 -14.31
N ALA A 225 10.94 14.47 -14.88
CA ALA A 225 11.59 15.73 -15.25
C ALA A 225 10.78 16.91 -14.70
N TYR A 226 11.44 18.04 -14.45
CA TYR A 226 10.78 19.30 -14.06
C TYR A 226 10.94 20.32 -15.18
N THR A 227 9.94 21.19 -15.34
CA THR A 227 10.02 22.38 -16.19
C THR A 227 9.06 23.45 -15.67
N GLN A 228 9.25 24.69 -16.09
CA GLN A 228 8.48 25.83 -15.60
C GLN A 228 7.54 26.36 -16.68
N VAL A 229 6.42 26.96 -16.28
CA VAL A 229 5.50 27.62 -17.20
C VAL A 229 6.22 28.82 -17.85
N GLY A 230 6.15 28.90 -19.19
CA GLY A 230 6.93 29.85 -19.98
C GLY A 230 8.33 29.36 -20.39
N LYS A 231 8.73 28.14 -20.03
CA LYS A 231 9.88 27.44 -20.64
C LYS A 231 9.40 26.49 -21.77
N PRO A 232 10.27 26.13 -22.73
CA PRO A 232 9.94 25.14 -23.77
C PRO A 232 9.58 23.77 -23.19
N PHE A 233 8.99 22.90 -24.02
CA PHE A 233 8.80 21.50 -23.66
C PHE A 233 10.17 20.81 -23.44
N PRO A 234 10.33 19.92 -22.43
CA PRO A 234 11.60 19.26 -22.11
C PRO A 234 11.94 18.14 -23.12
N LYS A 235 12.11 18.51 -24.40
CA LYS A 235 12.22 17.56 -25.53
C LYS A 235 13.31 16.51 -25.34
N GLN A 236 14.48 16.90 -24.83
CA GLN A 236 15.60 15.97 -24.59
C GLN A 236 15.21 14.83 -23.62
N TYR A 237 14.39 15.12 -22.62
CA TYR A 237 13.88 14.13 -21.68
C TYR A 237 12.91 13.16 -22.37
N ALA A 238 12.00 13.70 -23.20
CA ALA A 238 11.06 12.89 -23.96
C ALA A 238 11.76 12.01 -25.01
N ASP A 239 12.77 12.53 -25.71
CA ASP A 239 13.57 11.77 -26.67
C ASP A 239 14.29 10.58 -25.98
N ARG A 240 14.86 10.80 -24.79
CA ARG A 240 15.50 9.74 -24.00
C ARG A 240 14.50 8.74 -23.41
N ALA A 241 13.32 9.18 -22.98
CA ALA A 241 12.26 8.28 -22.52
C ALA A 241 11.78 7.37 -23.67
N LYS A 242 11.61 7.95 -24.87
CA LYS A 242 11.30 7.24 -26.10
C LYS A 242 12.37 6.22 -26.49
N GLN A 243 13.66 6.57 -26.37
CA GLN A 243 14.79 5.65 -26.57
C GLN A 243 14.76 4.47 -25.59
N ALA A 244 14.42 4.71 -24.32
CA ALA A 244 14.31 3.67 -23.30
C ALA A 244 13.04 2.80 -23.42
N GLY A 245 12.04 3.22 -24.21
CA GLY A 245 10.73 2.58 -24.31
C GLY A 245 9.76 2.94 -23.17
N ALA A 246 10.02 4.05 -22.48
CA ALA A 246 9.31 4.51 -21.29
C ALA A 246 8.42 5.74 -21.56
N GLY A 247 7.51 6.03 -20.62
CA GLY A 247 6.81 7.32 -20.53
C GLY A 247 7.62 8.37 -19.79
N LEU A 248 7.11 9.61 -19.78
CA LEU A 248 7.72 10.74 -19.07
C LEU A 248 6.72 11.38 -18.10
N GLN A 249 7.09 11.48 -16.82
CA GLN A 249 6.39 12.29 -15.84
C GLN A 249 6.99 13.69 -15.85
N ILE A 250 6.15 14.72 -15.90
CA ILE A 250 6.60 16.11 -15.93
C ILE A 250 5.97 16.85 -14.75
N GLY A 251 6.81 17.30 -13.81
CA GLY A 251 6.45 18.38 -12.90
C GLY A 251 6.43 19.68 -13.68
N TRP A 252 5.27 20.35 -13.76
CA TRP A 252 5.13 21.61 -14.52
C TRP A 252 4.71 22.77 -13.63
N GLU A 253 5.65 23.69 -13.41
CA GLU A 253 5.63 24.62 -12.28
C GLU A 253 5.28 26.05 -12.71
N PRO A 254 4.14 26.62 -12.27
CA PRO A 254 3.82 28.03 -12.48
C PRO A 254 4.58 28.92 -11.47
N MET A 255 5.92 28.93 -11.54
CA MET A 255 6.79 29.71 -10.63
C MET A 255 6.55 31.23 -10.67
N ASN A 256 5.99 31.74 -11.77
CA ASN A 256 5.57 33.14 -11.91
C ASN A 256 4.10 33.38 -11.49
N GLY A 257 3.51 32.45 -10.72
CA GLY A 257 2.11 32.46 -10.32
C GLY A 257 1.16 31.93 -11.41
N LEU A 258 -0.07 31.61 -11.00
CA LEU A 258 -1.09 31.03 -11.89
C LEU A 258 -1.52 31.96 -13.04
N ASP A 259 -1.34 33.28 -12.92
CA ASP A 259 -1.70 34.24 -13.98
C ASP A 259 -0.77 34.14 -15.21
N ALA A 260 0.42 33.56 -15.07
CA ALA A 260 1.32 33.25 -16.18
C ALA A 260 0.83 32.05 -17.03
N VAL A 261 -0.14 31.29 -16.53
CA VAL A 261 -0.70 30.10 -17.17
C VAL A 261 -1.84 30.53 -18.10
N THR A 262 -1.50 30.86 -19.34
CA THR A 262 -2.46 31.32 -20.35
C THR A 262 -2.70 30.25 -21.42
N ASP A 263 -3.90 30.22 -22.03
CA ASP A 263 -4.25 29.27 -23.10
C ASP A 263 -3.18 29.21 -24.20
N ALA A 264 -2.66 30.36 -24.65
CA ALA A 264 -1.63 30.42 -25.67
C ALA A 264 -0.31 29.72 -25.28
N VAL A 265 0.15 29.89 -24.03
CA VAL A 265 1.34 29.20 -23.50
C VAL A 265 1.09 27.70 -23.42
N VAL A 266 -0.09 27.29 -22.95
CA VAL A 266 -0.45 25.88 -22.79
C VAL A 266 -0.64 25.18 -24.15
N ARG A 267 -1.30 25.80 -25.13
CA ARG A 267 -1.46 25.24 -26.48
C ARG A 267 -0.15 25.10 -27.24
N GLN A 268 0.81 26.02 -27.05
CA GLN A 268 2.13 25.86 -27.67
C GLN A 268 2.86 24.65 -27.07
N TRP A 269 2.90 24.55 -25.74
CA TRP A 269 3.54 23.46 -25.03
C TRP A 269 2.89 22.09 -25.33
N ALA A 270 1.55 22.04 -25.41
CA ALA A 270 0.78 20.83 -25.72
C ALA A 270 1.12 20.26 -27.12
N LYS A 271 1.34 21.12 -28.14
CA LYS A 271 1.76 20.67 -29.48
C LYS A 271 3.09 19.94 -29.46
N GLU A 272 4.04 20.42 -28.64
CA GLU A 272 5.34 19.78 -28.44
C GLU A 272 5.21 18.47 -27.63
N ALA A 273 4.35 18.43 -26.61
CA ALA A 273 4.01 17.23 -25.86
C ALA A 273 3.37 16.13 -26.73
N LYS A 274 2.54 16.50 -27.72
CA LYS A 274 2.02 15.58 -28.75
C LYS A 274 3.10 15.11 -29.71
N ALA A 275 3.95 16.02 -30.19
CA ALA A 275 5.03 15.69 -31.11
C ALA A 275 6.06 14.71 -30.52
N ALA A 276 6.21 14.67 -29.18
CA ALA A 276 7.01 13.66 -28.50
C ALA A 276 6.56 12.22 -28.81
N GLY A 277 5.25 11.97 -28.92
CA GLY A 277 4.70 10.66 -29.28
C GLY A 277 5.02 9.55 -28.27
N ILE A 278 4.99 9.87 -26.97
CA ILE A 278 5.12 8.94 -25.84
C ILE A 278 3.99 9.21 -24.83
N PRO A 279 3.67 8.26 -23.92
CA PRO A 279 2.81 8.52 -22.77
C PRO A 279 3.45 9.55 -21.84
N ILE A 280 2.70 10.61 -21.49
CA ILE A 280 3.13 11.67 -20.59
C ILE A 280 2.21 11.74 -19.38
N PHE A 281 2.78 11.88 -18.19
CA PHE A 281 2.06 12.10 -16.93
C PHE A 281 2.34 13.52 -16.45
N LEU A 282 1.39 14.44 -16.67
CA LEU A 282 1.58 15.85 -16.37
C LEU A 282 1.13 16.16 -14.93
N ARG A 283 2.12 16.20 -14.02
CA ARG A 283 2.01 16.71 -12.65
C ARG A 283 2.10 18.23 -12.70
N TYR A 284 1.04 18.84 -13.21
CA TYR A 284 0.91 20.30 -13.29
C TYR A 284 0.60 20.89 -11.90
N ALA A 285 1.39 21.88 -11.49
CA ALA A 285 1.19 22.67 -10.28
C ALA A 285 0.90 21.79 -9.03
N SER A 286 1.81 20.85 -8.73
CA SER A 286 1.70 19.98 -7.55
C SER A 286 1.89 20.71 -6.22
N GLU A 287 1.55 20.03 -5.12
CA GLU A 287 1.73 20.52 -3.74
C GLU A 287 1.01 21.85 -3.45
N MET A 288 -0.07 22.11 -4.21
CA MET A 288 -0.97 23.25 -4.07
C MET A 288 -1.49 23.49 -2.64
N ASN A 289 -1.54 22.43 -1.82
CA ASN A 289 -1.94 22.45 -0.42
C ASN A 289 -0.83 22.93 0.55
N GLY A 290 0.44 22.86 0.16
CA GLY A 290 1.58 23.38 0.93
C GLY A 290 1.82 24.87 0.68
N ASN A 291 2.27 25.62 1.69
CA ASN A 291 2.47 27.07 1.59
C ASN A 291 3.86 27.50 1.08
N TRP A 292 4.72 26.54 0.71
CA TRP A 292 6.08 26.76 0.19
C TRP A 292 6.15 27.16 -1.29
N ILE A 293 5.05 26.99 -2.02
CA ILE A 293 4.91 27.16 -3.48
C ILE A 293 4.09 28.41 -3.87
N PRO A 294 4.43 29.10 -4.98
CA PRO A 294 3.77 30.34 -5.40
C PRO A 294 2.38 30.17 -6.05
N TRP A 295 1.81 28.96 -6.06
CA TRP A 295 0.43 28.69 -6.52
C TRP A 295 -0.50 28.20 -5.38
N HIS A 296 -0.09 28.37 -4.12
CA HIS A 296 -0.91 28.16 -2.94
C HIS A 296 -1.87 29.34 -2.68
N GLY A 297 -2.90 29.10 -1.87
CA GLY A 297 -3.71 30.13 -1.19
C GLY A 297 -5.01 30.54 -1.89
N ASP A 298 -5.20 30.18 -3.16
CA ASP A 298 -6.41 30.44 -3.94
C ASP A 298 -6.86 29.15 -4.67
N PRO A 299 -7.61 28.26 -3.99
CA PRO A 299 -8.04 26.98 -4.57
C PRO A 299 -8.97 27.16 -5.76
N ASP A 300 -9.80 28.20 -5.75
CA ASP A 300 -10.71 28.56 -6.83
C ASP A 300 -9.95 28.91 -8.12
N LYS A 301 -8.86 29.68 -8.01
CA LYS A 301 -7.97 30.02 -9.13
C LYS A 301 -7.14 28.81 -9.58
N TYR A 302 -6.68 27.99 -8.64
CA TYR A 302 -6.02 26.73 -8.94
C TYR A 302 -6.92 25.83 -9.79
N ILE A 303 -8.16 25.58 -9.35
CA ILE A 303 -9.14 24.74 -10.05
C ILE A 303 -9.43 25.31 -11.45
N ARG A 304 -9.65 26.63 -11.60
CA ARG A 304 -9.82 27.25 -12.93
C ARG A 304 -8.62 27.01 -13.85
N SER A 305 -7.40 27.16 -13.34
CA SER A 305 -6.17 26.98 -14.11
C SER A 305 -5.96 25.50 -14.50
N PHE A 306 -6.15 24.57 -13.55
CA PHE A 306 -6.04 23.14 -13.80
C PHE A 306 -7.03 22.65 -14.86
N ARG A 307 -8.29 23.10 -14.78
CA ARG A 307 -9.34 22.78 -15.78
C ARG A 307 -8.96 23.29 -17.17
N MET A 308 -8.48 24.52 -17.28
CA MET A 308 -7.99 25.06 -18.55
C MET A 308 -6.82 24.24 -19.12
N VAL A 309 -5.86 23.82 -18.28
CA VAL A 309 -4.75 22.97 -18.72
C VAL A 309 -5.25 21.60 -19.19
N HIS A 310 -6.14 20.94 -18.43
CA HIS A 310 -6.76 19.68 -18.83
C HIS A 310 -7.46 19.78 -20.20
N ASP A 311 -8.34 20.77 -20.37
CA ASP A 311 -9.16 20.88 -21.58
C ASP A 311 -8.32 21.15 -22.83
N ILE A 312 -7.19 21.84 -22.67
CA ILE A 312 -6.19 22.03 -23.73
C ILE A 312 -5.42 20.72 -23.99
N MET A 313 -5.03 19.97 -22.97
CA MET A 313 -4.32 18.69 -23.17
C MET A 313 -5.20 17.64 -23.84
N GLU A 314 -6.48 17.52 -23.47
CA GLU A 314 -7.40 16.56 -24.09
C GLU A 314 -7.72 16.92 -25.56
N GLN A 315 -7.78 18.23 -25.89
CA GLN A 315 -7.93 18.71 -27.28
C GLN A 315 -6.64 18.53 -28.11
N GLU A 316 -5.52 19.05 -27.60
CA GLU A 316 -4.30 19.25 -28.38
C GLU A 316 -3.35 18.06 -28.26
N ALA A 317 -3.30 17.35 -27.12
CA ALA A 317 -2.27 16.38 -26.75
C ALA A 317 -2.80 15.14 -25.96
N PRO A 318 -3.69 14.31 -26.54
CA PRO A 318 -4.35 13.20 -25.85
C PRO A 318 -3.41 12.05 -25.39
N ASN A 319 -2.11 12.14 -25.68
CA ASN A 319 -1.07 11.30 -25.08
C ASN A 319 -0.58 11.80 -23.69
N VAL A 320 -1.18 12.88 -23.18
CA VAL A 320 -0.96 13.41 -21.83
C VAL A 320 -2.09 12.97 -20.90
N ALA A 321 -1.73 12.39 -19.76
CA ALA A 321 -2.60 12.15 -18.62
C ALA A 321 -2.42 13.25 -17.58
N MET A 322 -3.53 13.84 -17.12
CA MET A 322 -3.52 14.89 -16.10
C MET A 322 -3.40 14.31 -14.69
N VAL A 323 -2.36 14.70 -13.95
CA VAL A 323 -2.08 14.23 -12.59
C VAL A 323 -2.30 15.37 -11.60
N TRP A 324 -3.35 15.27 -10.79
CA TRP A 324 -3.55 16.17 -9.64
C TRP A 324 -2.79 15.62 -8.44
N SER A 325 -1.81 16.34 -7.91
CA SER A 325 -0.84 15.82 -6.93
C SER A 325 -0.61 16.80 -5.77
N PRO A 326 -1.36 16.70 -4.66
CA PRO A 326 -0.98 17.35 -3.41
C PRO A 326 0.33 16.78 -2.84
N GLY A 327 0.88 17.46 -1.82
CA GLY A 327 1.78 16.83 -0.85
C GLY A 327 0.96 16.11 0.22
N ASP A 328 1.47 15.03 0.82
CA ASP A 328 0.71 14.33 1.87
C ASP A 328 0.54 15.18 3.14
N VAL A 329 1.43 16.14 3.35
CA VAL A 329 1.33 17.23 4.35
C VAL A 329 1.21 18.58 3.61
N PRO A 330 0.39 19.54 4.07
CA PRO A 330 -0.66 19.40 5.07
C PRO A 330 -1.91 18.70 4.51
N MET A 331 -2.30 17.59 5.13
CA MET A 331 -3.39 16.72 4.65
C MET A 331 -4.74 17.43 4.56
N TYR A 332 -5.10 18.20 5.59
CA TYR A 332 -6.44 18.79 5.79
C TYR A 332 -6.88 19.81 4.72
N SER A 333 -5.96 20.32 3.91
CA SER A 333 -6.26 21.35 2.90
C SER A 333 -6.25 20.85 1.46
N MET A 334 -5.93 19.57 1.20
CA MET A 334 -5.80 19.08 -0.18
C MET A 334 -7.12 19.12 -0.95
N ASP A 335 -8.22 18.66 -0.35
CA ASP A 335 -9.52 18.50 -1.03
C ASP A 335 -10.08 19.82 -1.58
N ALA A 336 -9.76 20.96 -0.95
CA ALA A 336 -10.16 22.29 -1.40
C ALA A 336 -9.65 22.63 -2.82
N TYR A 337 -8.55 22.00 -3.25
CA TYR A 337 -7.94 22.21 -4.56
C TYR A 337 -8.33 21.13 -5.60
N TYR A 338 -9.23 20.19 -5.27
CA TYR A 338 -9.58 19.10 -6.19
C TYR A 338 -10.42 19.62 -7.37
N PRO A 339 -9.96 19.51 -8.63
CA PRO A 339 -10.62 20.14 -9.77
C PRO A 339 -11.85 19.37 -10.28
N GLY A 340 -12.14 18.19 -9.74
CA GLY A 340 -13.28 17.34 -10.11
C GLY A 340 -12.88 16.18 -11.03
N ASP A 341 -13.68 15.10 -11.01
CA ASP A 341 -13.33 13.85 -11.69
C ASP A 341 -13.18 13.99 -13.21
N ASP A 342 -13.93 14.87 -13.86
CA ASP A 342 -13.88 15.04 -15.31
C ASP A 342 -12.57 15.67 -15.82
N TYR A 343 -11.71 16.16 -14.91
CA TYR A 343 -10.46 16.86 -15.22
C TYR A 343 -9.19 16.14 -14.77
N VAL A 344 -9.32 15.00 -14.09
CA VAL A 344 -8.21 14.26 -13.46
C VAL A 344 -8.13 12.87 -14.04
N ASP A 345 -7.04 12.51 -14.72
CA ASP A 345 -6.79 11.12 -15.09
C ASP A 345 -6.26 10.33 -13.88
N TRP A 346 -5.35 10.92 -13.09
CA TRP A 346 -4.68 10.28 -11.96
C TRP A 346 -4.61 11.18 -10.73
N VAL A 347 -4.75 10.59 -9.54
CA VAL A 347 -4.48 11.25 -8.26
C VAL A 347 -3.06 10.90 -7.83
N GLY A 348 -2.18 11.89 -7.92
CA GLY A 348 -0.80 11.85 -7.45
C GLY A 348 -0.67 12.19 -5.97
N VAL A 349 0.52 11.99 -5.40
CA VAL A 349 0.95 12.55 -4.12
C VAL A 349 2.48 12.63 -4.03
N SER A 350 3.00 13.67 -3.38
CA SER A 350 4.38 13.72 -2.88
C SER A 350 4.42 13.20 -1.44
N LEU A 351 5.20 12.15 -1.16
CA LEU A 351 5.24 11.49 0.16
C LEU A 351 6.66 11.00 0.48
N TYR A 352 7.33 11.62 1.46
CA TYR A 352 8.72 11.32 1.83
C TYR A 352 8.86 10.55 3.16
N SER A 353 9.76 9.57 3.19
CA SER A 353 10.10 8.77 4.39
C SER A 353 11.47 9.19 4.93
N GLU A 354 11.48 9.98 5.99
CA GLU A 354 12.68 10.60 6.55
C GLU A 354 12.81 10.28 8.06
N PRO A 355 14.04 10.01 8.56
CA PRO A 355 14.28 9.79 9.98
C PRO A 355 14.21 11.09 10.79
N TYR A 356 14.45 12.25 10.18
CA TYR A 356 14.35 13.57 10.78
C TYR A 356 13.78 14.55 9.75
N GLU A 357 13.05 15.56 10.20
CA GLU A 357 12.53 16.60 9.32
C GLU A 357 13.68 17.37 8.64
N ASN A 358 13.63 17.51 7.32
CA ASN A 358 14.70 18.09 6.49
C ASN A 358 16.08 17.42 6.66
N GLY A 359 16.13 16.20 7.20
CA GLY A 359 17.37 15.53 7.60
C GLY A 359 18.11 16.24 8.75
N ASP A 360 17.40 16.85 9.69
CA ASP A 360 17.99 17.55 10.85
C ASP A 360 17.37 17.09 12.19
N PRO A 361 18.13 16.41 13.08
CA PRO A 361 17.64 16.01 14.40
C PRO A 361 17.13 17.17 15.27
N GLN A 362 17.54 18.41 14.99
CA GLN A 362 17.07 19.59 15.73
C GLN A 362 15.71 20.11 15.23
N GLN A 363 15.24 19.67 14.06
CA GLN A 363 13.95 20.09 13.48
C GLN A 363 12.85 19.06 13.74
N GLY A 364 13.17 17.77 13.76
CA GLY A 364 12.22 16.73 14.15
C GLY A 364 12.89 15.41 14.52
N ASN A 365 12.44 14.78 15.61
CA ASN A 365 12.92 13.47 16.04
C ASN A 365 12.31 12.32 15.23
N MET A 366 13.02 11.19 15.16
CA MET A 366 12.59 9.97 14.48
C MET A 366 11.34 9.37 15.12
N GLN A 367 10.30 9.15 14.31
CA GLN A 367 8.98 8.67 14.76
C GLN A 367 8.71 7.22 14.31
N ALA A 368 7.89 6.49 15.08
CA ALA A 368 7.42 5.15 14.74
C ALA A 368 6.33 5.10 13.63
N THR A 369 6.22 6.16 12.84
CA THR A 369 5.27 6.27 11.72
C THR A 369 5.65 5.36 10.53
N SER A 370 4.71 5.19 9.60
CA SER A 370 4.90 4.43 8.36
C SER A 370 4.44 5.24 7.15
N PRO A 371 5.14 5.19 6.00
CA PRO A 371 4.62 5.73 4.74
C PRO A 371 3.35 5.02 4.28
N VAL A 372 3.10 3.81 4.78
CA VAL A 372 1.89 3.02 4.47
C VAL A 372 0.63 3.79 4.90
N GLU A 373 0.55 4.22 6.15
CA GLU A 373 -0.66 4.84 6.71
C GLU A 373 -0.81 6.32 6.28
N ARG A 374 0.28 6.99 5.91
CA ARG A 374 0.23 8.35 5.34
C ARG A 374 -0.53 8.41 4.00
N LEU A 375 -0.71 7.26 3.31
CA LEU A 375 -1.55 7.18 2.10
C LEU A 375 -3.04 6.91 2.38
N ASP A 376 -3.42 6.47 3.58
CA ASP A 376 -4.78 5.95 3.85
C ASP A 376 -5.89 6.97 3.57
N TYR A 377 -5.70 8.25 3.90
CA TYR A 377 -6.68 9.31 3.64
C TYR A 377 -6.94 9.51 2.14
N LEU A 378 -5.88 9.84 1.39
CA LEU A 378 -5.93 10.04 -0.06
C LEU A 378 -6.50 8.80 -0.78
N TYR A 379 -6.08 7.61 -0.33
CA TYR A 379 -6.58 6.35 -0.89
C TYR A 379 -8.09 6.20 -0.66
N ARG A 380 -8.58 6.35 0.58
CA ARG A 380 -10.01 6.22 0.90
C ARG A 380 -10.86 7.27 0.19
N THR A 381 -10.37 8.49 0.03
CA THR A 381 -11.11 9.58 -0.63
C THR A 381 -11.21 9.40 -2.16
N TYR A 382 -10.16 8.91 -2.83
CA TYR A 382 -10.06 8.95 -4.30
C TYR A 382 -9.97 7.60 -5.03
N ALA A 383 -9.50 6.53 -4.38
CA ALA A 383 -9.08 5.29 -5.07
C ALA A 383 -10.21 4.53 -5.78
N GLU A 384 -11.46 4.64 -5.32
CA GLU A 384 -12.61 4.01 -5.98
C GLU A 384 -12.90 4.59 -7.37
N ARG A 385 -12.52 5.85 -7.60
CA ARG A 385 -12.85 6.65 -8.79
C ARG A 385 -11.63 6.89 -9.69
N LYS A 386 -10.43 6.98 -9.12
CA LYS A 386 -9.17 7.30 -9.81
C LYS A 386 -8.05 6.32 -9.45
N PRO A 387 -7.09 6.07 -10.35
CA PRO A 387 -5.85 5.41 -9.97
C PRO A 387 -5.01 6.35 -9.11
N ILE A 388 -4.36 5.77 -8.10
CA ILE A 388 -3.43 6.49 -7.22
C ILE A 388 -2.00 6.32 -7.74
N MET A 389 -1.21 7.37 -7.69
CA MET A 389 0.22 7.37 -7.97
C MET A 389 0.93 8.06 -6.80
N ILE A 390 1.99 7.45 -6.27
CA ILE A 390 2.97 8.22 -5.49
C ILE A 390 3.91 8.85 -6.50
N SER A 391 3.59 10.08 -6.90
CA SER A 391 4.23 10.81 -8.01
C SER A 391 5.56 11.42 -7.61
N GLU A 392 5.86 11.50 -6.31
CA GLU A 392 7.19 11.76 -5.80
C GLU A 392 7.36 11.10 -4.43
N THR A 393 8.45 10.37 -4.23
CA THR A 393 8.79 9.79 -2.93
C THR A 393 10.26 9.46 -2.85
N ALA A 394 10.83 9.52 -1.66
CA ALA A 394 12.08 8.85 -1.37
C ALA A 394 12.10 8.30 0.05
N VAL A 395 13.09 7.44 0.31
CA VAL A 395 13.41 6.93 1.64
C VAL A 395 14.84 7.33 1.97
N SER A 396 15.02 8.18 2.99
CA SER A 396 16.36 8.58 3.44
C SER A 396 17.07 7.39 4.10
N HIS A 397 18.34 7.21 3.76
CA HIS A 397 19.22 6.21 4.39
C HIS A 397 20.45 6.83 5.08
N TYR A 398 20.61 8.15 4.96
CA TYR A 398 21.71 8.92 5.53
C TYR A 398 21.34 10.41 5.63
N ALA A 399 21.74 11.08 6.71
CA ALA A 399 21.56 12.52 6.89
C ALA A 399 22.92 13.23 6.97
N ASN A 400 23.17 14.16 6.05
CA ASN A 400 24.42 14.91 5.92
C ASN A 400 24.70 15.84 7.12
N ILE A 401 23.71 16.05 7.98
CA ILE A 401 23.87 16.42 9.40
C ILE A 401 23.01 15.43 10.20
N PRO A 402 23.53 14.72 11.22
CA PRO A 402 24.85 14.87 11.83
C PRO A 402 25.98 14.10 11.12
N LYS A 403 25.77 13.61 9.89
CA LYS A 403 26.62 12.68 9.12
C LYS A 403 26.45 11.21 9.51
N GLU A 404 25.20 10.80 9.74
CA GLU A 404 24.81 9.48 10.26
C GLU A 404 23.98 8.68 9.24
N SER A 405 24.13 7.35 9.24
CA SER A 405 23.41 6.42 8.37
C SER A 405 22.30 5.70 9.11
N PHE A 406 21.14 5.60 8.47
CA PHE A 406 19.92 5.00 9.01
C PHE A 406 19.50 3.80 8.16
N THR A 407 20.45 2.94 7.78
CA THR A 407 20.22 1.78 6.90
C THR A 407 19.07 0.89 7.35
N ASP A 408 18.89 0.64 8.65
CA ASP A 408 17.75 -0.13 9.18
C ASP A 408 16.41 0.57 8.92
N TYR A 409 16.33 1.89 9.10
CA TYR A 409 15.13 2.70 8.84
C TYR A 409 14.86 2.74 7.33
N GLY A 410 15.90 2.96 6.54
CA GLY A 410 15.83 3.02 5.08
C GLY A 410 15.33 1.71 4.50
N THR A 411 15.93 0.58 4.88
CA THR A 411 15.55 -0.74 4.37
C THR A 411 14.15 -1.14 4.82
N LEU A 412 13.76 -0.84 6.07
CA LEU A 412 12.40 -1.08 6.57
C LEU A 412 11.36 -0.28 5.77
N ASN A 413 11.59 1.01 5.54
CA ASN A 413 10.64 1.86 4.83
C ASN A 413 10.66 1.64 3.30
N LEU A 414 11.78 1.18 2.73
CA LEU A 414 11.84 0.71 1.35
C LEU A 414 11.05 -0.59 1.15
N GLN A 415 11.12 -1.54 2.10
CA GLN A 415 10.21 -2.69 2.11
C GLN A 415 8.75 -2.26 2.28
N ARG A 416 8.43 -1.27 3.12
CA ARG A 416 7.06 -0.76 3.23
C ARG A 416 6.57 -0.18 1.89
N LEU A 417 7.34 0.70 1.26
CA LEU A 417 6.99 1.38 0.01
C LEU A 417 6.76 0.41 -1.16
N TYR A 418 7.63 -0.58 -1.36
CA TYR A 418 7.49 -1.53 -2.47
C TYR A 418 6.88 -2.87 -2.04
N GLY A 419 7.42 -3.50 -0.99
CA GLY A 419 6.95 -4.81 -0.54
C GLY A 419 5.55 -4.85 0.07
N ILE A 420 4.98 -3.72 0.52
CA ILE A 420 3.67 -3.68 1.20
C ILE A 420 2.63 -2.82 0.47
N MET A 421 2.93 -1.53 0.23
CA MET A 421 1.93 -0.56 -0.25
C MET A 421 1.20 -1.00 -1.54
N PRO A 422 1.83 -1.59 -2.57
CA PRO A 422 1.13 -2.01 -3.79
C PRO A 422 0.10 -3.13 -3.56
N TYR A 423 0.19 -3.86 -2.45
CA TYR A 423 -0.69 -4.98 -2.11
C TYR A 423 -1.77 -4.61 -1.09
N LYS A 424 -1.45 -3.70 -0.13
CA LYS A 424 -2.44 -3.07 0.74
C LYS A 424 -3.35 -2.11 -0.05
N TYR A 425 -2.77 -1.37 -0.99
CA TYR A 425 -3.42 -0.36 -1.82
C TYR A 425 -3.45 -0.80 -3.30
N PRO A 426 -4.29 -1.77 -3.72
CA PRO A 426 -4.32 -2.30 -5.09
C PRO A 426 -4.75 -1.30 -6.19
N ARG A 427 -5.21 -0.10 -5.81
CA ARG A 427 -5.40 1.07 -6.69
C ARG A 427 -4.19 2.00 -6.78
N LEU A 428 -3.11 1.75 -6.03
CA LEU A 428 -1.79 2.36 -6.23
C LEU A 428 -1.17 1.75 -7.49
N LYS A 429 -1.23 2.50 -8.59
CA LYS A 429 -0.84 2.05 -9.93
C LYS A 429 0.54 2.57 -10.37
N SER A 430 1.16 3.49 -9.63
CA SER A 430 2.56 3.91 -9.89
C SER A 430 3.27 4.44 -8.65
N VAL A 431 4.59 4.27 -8.60
CA VAL A 431 5.50 4.90 -7.62
C VAL A 431 6.73 5.46 -8.35
N THR A 432 6.97 6.76 -8.20
CA THR A 432 8.09 7.49 -8.81
C THR A 432 9.10 7.91 -7.74
N TYR A 433 10.28 7.28 -7.74
CA TYR A 433 11.28 7.46 -6.70
C TYR A 433 12.26 8.62 -7.00
N PHE A 434 12.48 9.51 -6.04
CA PHE A 434 13.35 10.68 -6.14
C PHE A 434 14.80 10.31 -5.78
N ASN A 435 15.51 9.67 -6.72
CA ASN A 435 16.84 9.09 -6.49
C ASN A 435 17.94 10.16 -6.64
N VAL A 436 18.26 10.83 -5.53
CA VAL A 436 19.24 11.94 -5.46
C VAL A 436 19.88 12.06 -4.07
N ASN A 437 21.16 12.43 -4.01
CA ASN A 437 21.74 12.98 -2.79
C ASN A 437 21.50 14.50 -2.81
N LEU A 438 20.71 15.03 -1.87
CA LEU A 438 20.45 16.47 -1.80
C LEU A 438 21.60 17.23 -1.17
N GLU A 439 22.53 16.53 -0.50
CA GLU A 439 23.71 17.06 0.19
C GLU A 439 23.33 18.08 1.26
N MET A 440 23.28 19.37 0.88
CA MET A 440 22.88 20.51 1.72
C MET A 440 22.02 21.53 0.94
N SER A 441 21.53 21.17 -0.25
CA SER A 441 20.93 22.13 -1.20
C SER A 441 19.50 22.54 -0.86
N GLU A 442 18.68 21.61 -0.38
CA GLU A 442 17.23 21.77 -0.18
C GLU A 442 16.78 21.05 1.10
N SER A 443 17.15 19.78 1.23
CA SER A 443 17.14 19.00 2.48
C SER A 443 18.52 18.38 2.69
N LYS A 444 18.83 17.95 3.92
CA LYS A 444 20.10 17.34 4.30
C LYS A 444 20.14 15.82 4.09
N ASN A 445 19.05 15.22 3.60
CA ASN A 445 18.96 13.79 3.35
C ASN A 445 19.75 13.33 2.11
N ASN A 446 20.15 12.06 2.13
CA ASN A 446 20.55 11.31 0.95
C ASN A 446 19.52 10.22 0.62
N TYR A 447 18.93 10.31 -0.58
CA TYR A 447 17.98 9.35 -1.13
C TYR A 447 18.58 8.44 -2.22
N LEU A 448 19.81 8.73 -2.67
CA LEU A 448 20.47 8.06 -3.79
C LEU A 448 20.70 6.58 -3.42
N LEU A 449 19.96 5.68 -4.08
CA LEU A 449 19.88 4.26 -3.68
C LEU A 449 21.23 3.56 -3.72
N ARG A 450 22.16 3.99 -4.58
CA ARG A 450 23.48 3.36 -4.73
C ARG A 450 24.52 3.76 -3.69
N ASP A 451 24.25 4.81 -2.91
CA ASP A 451 25.17 5.26 -1.87
C ASP A 451 25.09 4.36 -0.62
N ASN A 452 24.28 3.29 -0.70
CA ASN A 452 24.03 2.31 0.34
C ASN A 452 23.76 0.92 -0.29
N ASP A 453 24.72 0.00 -0.20
CA ASP A 453 24.64 -1.32 -0.83
C ASP A 453 23.44 -2.16 -0.33
N ALA A 454 23.02 -1.98 0.92
CA ALA A 454 21.86 -2.67 1.47
C ALA A 454 20.55 -2.16 0.87
N MET A 455 20.39 -0.83 0.76
CA MET A 455 19.27 -0.21 0.04
C MET A 455 19.23 -0.65 -1.42
N MET A 456 20.36 -0.58 -2.12
CA MET A 456 20.46 -0.95 -3.53
C MET A 456 20.14 -2.44 -3.76
N SER A 457 20.67 -3.32 -2.91
CA SER A 457 20.43 -4.77 -2.98
C SER A 457 18.99 -5.14 -2.64
N LEU A 458 18.38 -4.44 -1.68
CA LEU A 458 16.96 -4.62 -1.33
C LEU A 458 16.05 -4.09 -2.45
N TYR A 459 16.33 -2.92 -3.02
CA TYR A 459 15.58 -2.33 -4.13
C TYR A 459 15.46 -3.31 -5.30
N LYS A 460 16.59 -3.85 -5.75
CA LYS A 460 16.68 -4.86 -6.83
C LYS A 460 15.79 -6.07 -6.57
N LYS A 461 15.81 -6.60 -5.34
CA LYS A 461 14.96 -7.74 -4.94
C LYS A 461 13.47 -7.36 -4.93
N LEU A 462 13.13 -6.19 -4.39
CA LEU A 462 11.75 -5.75 -4.24
C LEU A 462 11.09 -5.48 -5.59
N ILE A 463 11.76 -4.83 -6.55
CA ILE A 463 11.17 -4.49 -7.85
C ILE A 463 11.20 -5.64 -8.88
N ALA A 464 11.94 -6.73 -8.61
CA ALA A 464 12.11 -7.83 -9.58
C ALA A 464 10.80 -8.48 -10.10
N PRO A 465 9.79 -8.82 -9.25
CA PRO A 465 8.57 -9.50 -9.69
C PRO A 465 7.85 -8.81 -10.85
N SER A 466 7.17 -9.58 -11.73
CA SER A 466 6.50 -8.97 -12.90
C SER A 466 5.32 -8.06 -12.54
N TYR A 467 4.87 -8.08 -11.27
CA TYR A 467 3.94 -7.12 -10.70
C TYR A 467 4.38 -5.66 -10.89
N TYR A 468 5.70 -5.40 -10.90
CA TYR A 468 6.26 -4.10 -11.27
C TYR A 468 6.43 -4.03 -12.77
N LEU A 469 5.56 -3.23 -13.38
CA LEU A 469 5.42 -3.05 -14.82
C LEU A 469 6.49 -2.08 -15.33
N THR A 470 7.13 -2.44 -16.44
CA THR A 470 8.31 -1.75 -17.00
C THR A 470 8.00 -0.91 -18.24
N LYS A 471 6.72 -0.84 -18.63
CA LYS A 471 6.22 -0.11 -19.81
C LYS A 471 4.80 0.39 -19.54
N ILE A 472 4.49 1.61 -19.99
CA ILE A 472 3.15 2.20 -19.90
C ILE A 472 2.26 1.65 -21.03
N GLU A 473 1.20 0.92 -20.68
CA GLU A 473 0.20 0.39 -21.62
C GLU A 473 -1.18 0.34 -20.94
N GLN A 474 -2.24 0.74 -21.65
CA GLN A 474 -3.62 0.73 -21.14
C GLN A 474 -4.06 -0.71 -20.81
N GLY A 475 -4.50 -0.97 -19.58
CA GLY A 475 -4.91 -2.30 -19.15
C GLY A 475 -3.74 -3.29 -19.00
N ALA A 476 -2.50 -2.81 -18.87
CA ALA A 476 -1.34 -3.63 -18.58
C ALA A 476 -1.53 -4.50 -17.33
N LYS A 477 -0.81 -5.63 -17.29
CA LYS A 477 -0.83 -6.59 -16.18
C LYS A 477 0.48 -7.39 -16.09
N PRO A 478 0.75 -8.03 -14.93
CA PRO A 478 1.95 -8.83 -14.70
C PRO A 478 2.02 -10.00 -15.69
N SER A 479 3.21 -10.30 -16.22
CA SER A 479 3.39 -11.32 -17.26
C SER A 479 3.22 -12.75 -16.76
N ASP A 480 3.50 -13.00 -15.48
CA ASP A 480 3.19 -14.26 -14.78
C ASP A 480 1.74 -14.33 -14.27
N GLN A 481 0.97 -13.24 -14.40
CA GLN A 481 -0.40 -13.06 -13.93
C GLN A 481 -0.59 -13.25 -12.41
N THR A 482 0.49 -13.12 -11.63
CA THR A 482 0.44 -13.20 -10.16
C THR A 482 0.35 -11.82 -9.49
N GLY A 483 0.02 -11.85 -8.21
CA GLY A 483 0.07 -10.70 -7.30
C GLY A 483 -0.19 -11.17 -5.87
N LEU A 484 -0.21 -10.26 -4.91
CA LEU A 484 -0.52 -10.59 -3.52
C LEU A 484 -1.92 -10.08 -3.13
N VAL A 485 -2.61 -10.86 -2.30
CA VAL A 485 -3.90 -10.54 -1.66
C VAL A 485 -3.75 -10.68 -0.13
N PRO A 486 -4.59 -10.05 0.69
CA PRO A 486 -4.58 -10.27 2.13
C PRO A 486 -4.74 -11.76 2.48
N LEU A 487 -4.01 -12.22 3.49
CA LEU A 487 -4.13 -13.55 4.05
C LEU A 487 -5.35 -13.59 4.99
N GLU A 488 -6.50 -13.90 4.38
CA GLU A 488 -7.80 -14.00 5.03
C GLU A 488 -8.20 -15.48 5.26
N ASP A 489 -9.12 -15.71 6.19
CA ASP A 489 -9.67 -17.03 6.48
C ASP A 489 -10.24 -17.71 5.22
N GLY A 490 -9.98 -19.01 5.08
CA GLY A 490 -10.45 -19.81 3.95
C GLY A 490 -9.66 -19.62 2.64
N ARG A 491 -8.64 -18.77 2.58
CA ARG A 491 -7.73 -18.70 1.43
C ARG A 491 -6.99 -20.03 1.23
N VAL A 492 -7.08 -20.58 0.02
CA VAL A 492 -6.39 -21.81 -0.41
C VAL A 492 -5.31 -21.45 -1.42
N PHE A 493 -4.06 -21.87 -1.18
CA PHE A 493 -2.97 -21.75 -2.15
C PHE A 493 -2.54 -23.11 -2.72
N TYR A 494 -1.98 -23.11 -3.93
CA TYR A 494 -1.60 -24.34 -4.64
C TYR A 494 -0.10 -24.36 -4.93
N LYS A 495 0.53 -25.54 -4.80
CA LYS A 495 1.97 -25.78 -4.97
C LYS A 495 2.91 -25.05 -4.02
N GLN A 496 2.94 -23.72 -4.09
CA GLN A 496 3.75 -22.85 -3.25
C GLN A 496 3.12 -21.45 -3.17
N ALA A 497 3.39 -20.74 -2.09
CA ALA A 497 3.05 -19.33 -1.95
C ALA A 497 4.12 -18.56 -1.16
N SER A 498 4.31 -17.30 -1.55
CA SER A 498 5.04 -16.31 -0.77
C SER A 498 4.08 -15.63 0.21
N ILE A 499 4.48 -15.52 1.47
CA ILE A 499 3.83 -14.71 2.49
C ILE A 499 4.69 -13.48 2.77
N THR A 500 4.10 -12.29 2.71
CA THR A 500 4.77 -11.02 3.06
C THR A 500 4.01 -10.35 4.20
N PRO A 501 4.61 -10.20 5.40
CA PRO A 501 3.97 -9.53 6.52
C PRO A 501 4.13 -8.01 6.43
N PHE A 502 3.07 -7.26 6.76
CA PHE A 502 3.21 -5.87 7.17
C PHE A 502 3.23 -5.81 8.69
N VAL A 503 4.30 -5.23 9.23
CA VAL A 503 4.47 -5.04 10.68
C VAL A 503 4.79 -3.57 10.97
N LYS A 504 4.06 -3.06 11.95
CA LYS A 504 4.28 -1.80 12.67
C LYS A 504 4.10 -2.08 14.15
N ILE A 505 4.95 -1.50 14.97
CA ILE A 505 4.96 -1.58 16.43
C ILE A 505 5.28 -0.18 16.97
N PRO A 506 5.09 0.09 18.28
CA PRO A 506 5.39 1.40 18.88
C PRO A 506 6.88 1.77 18.80
N ASP A 507 7.75 0.77 18.69
CA ASP A 507 9.17 0.94 18.39
C ASP A 507 9.38 1.28 16.91
N ILE A 508 10.27 2.24 16.61
CA ILE A 508 10.70 2.58 15.25
C ILE A 508 11.23 1.34 14.49
N TYR A 509 11.90 0.44 15.23
CA TYR A 509 12.63 -0.69 14.68
C TYR A 509 12.08 -2.03 15.17
N ILE A 510 11.69 -2.88 14.21
CA ILE A 510 11.50 -4.31 14.43
C ILE A 510 12.86 -4.92 14.81
N GLY A 511 12.88 -5.72 15.88
CA GLY A 511 14.06 -6.51 16.24
C GLY A 511 14.06 -7.87 15.57
N LYS A 512 12.91 -8.56 15.56
CA LYS A 512 12.75 -9.89 14.95
C LYS A 512 11.29 -10.20 14.61
N ILE A 513 11.05 -10.87 13.49
CA ILE A 513 9.79 -11.59 13.22
C ILE A 513 10.09 -13.09 13.24
N ALA A 514 9.39 -13.83 14.09
CA ALA A 514 9.40 -15.29 14.11
C ALA A 514 8.16 -15.83 13.38
N PHE A 515 8.39 -16.71 12.40
CA PHE A 515 7.35 -17.40 11.65
C PHE A 515 7.19 -18.81 12.19
N SER A 516 5.97 -19.20 12.53
CA SER A 516 5.63 -20.53 13.05
C SER A 516 4.45 -21.13 12.30
N LEU A 517 4.41 -22.46 12.19
CA LEU A 517 3.30 -23.19 11.60
C LEU A 517 2.84 -24.26 12.59
N ASN A 518 1.57 -24.21 12.98
CA ASN A 518 0.97 -25.10 13.99
C ASN A 518 1.76 -25.07 15.32
N GLY A 519 2.20 -23.87 15.73
CA GLY A 519 3.01 -23.63 16.93
C GLY A 519 4.50 -23.99 16.80
N LYS A 520 4.92 -24.70 15.75
CA LYS A 520 6.33 -25.02 15.51
C LYS A 520 7.02 -23.88 14.75
N LEU A 521 8.13 -23.37 15.28
CA LEU A 521 8.99 -22.41 14.59
C LEU A 521 9.46 -22.95 13.22
N LEU A 522 9.37 -22.10 12.20
CA LEU A 522 9.92 -22.35 10.86
C LEU A 522 11.20 -21.55 10.63
N GLU A 523 11.15 -20.23 10.85
CA GLU A 523 12.22 -19.29 10.53
C GLU A 523 12.11 -18.05 11.42
N GLU A 524 13.24 -17.38 11.68
CA GLU A 524 13.28 -16.06 12.33
C GLU A 524 14.07 -15.08 11.45
N GLN A 525 13.53 -13.87 11.27
CA GLN A 525 14.11 -12.84 10.41
C GLN A 525 14.29 -11.54 11.19
N THR A 526 15.49 -10.98 11.16
CA THR A 526 15.87 -9.75 11.88
C THR A 526 15.98 -8.51 10.99
N ALA A 527 15.98 -8.67 9.66
CA ALA A 527 16.13 -7.58 8.70
C ALA A 527 15.28 -7.80 7.42
N PRO A 528 14.91 -6.72 6.69
CA PRO A 528 14.26 -6.78 5.39
C PRO A 528 15.03 -7.57 4.30
N PRO A 529 14.35 -8.17 3.30
CA PRO A 529 12.90 -8.20 3.14
C PRO A 529 12.27 -9.31 3.98
N TYR A 530 11.42 -8.95 4.95
CA TYR A 530 10.64 -9.92 5.73
C TYR A 530 9.65 -10.67 4.82
N GLY A 531 9.61 -11.99 4.91
CA GLY A 531 8.68 -12.82 4.16
C GLY A 531 9.08 -14.30 4.13
N LEU A 532 8.10 -15.18 3.99
CA LEU A 532 8.24 -16.63 4.09
C LEU A 532 7.81 -17.31 2.79
N GLN A 533 8.56 -18.32 2.33
CA GLN A 533 8.14 -19.19 1.22
C GLN A 533 7.60 -20.50 1.78
N LEU A 534 6.34 -20.81 1.47
CA LEU A 534 5.67 -22.05 1.89
C LEU A 534 5.34 -22.90 0.67
N LYS A 535 5.68 -24.20 0.73
CA LYS A 535 5.21 -25.20 -0.25
C LYS A 535 3.98 -25.91 0.32
N ALA A 536 3.06 -26.30 -0.56
CA ALA A 536 1.79 -26.90 -0.17
C ALA A 536 1.96 -28.16 0.70
N GLY A 537 2.98 -28.98 0.43
CA GLY A 537 3.33 -30.15 1.24
C GLY A 537 3.77 -29.87 2.68
N GLN A 538 4.18 -28.64 2.98
CA GLN A 538 4.53 -28.22 4.35
C GLN A 538 3.31 -27.81 5.17
N VAL A 539 2.14 -27.65 4.54
CA VAL A 539 0.92 -27.11 5.16
C VAL A 539 -0.19 -28.17 5.18
N PRO A 540 -0.28 -28.96 6.27
CA PRO A 540 -1.43 -29.84 6.55
C PRO A 540 -2.78 -29.10 6.50
N ASP A 541 -3.85 -29.86 6.29
CA ASP A 541 -5.22 -29.34 6.27
C ASP A 541 -5.57 -28.77 7.66
N GLY A 542 -6.14 -27.55 7.70
CA GLY A 542 -6.44 -26.86 8.96
C GLY A 542 -5.24 -26.22 9.67
N SER A 543 -4.13 -25.98 8.97
CA SER A 543 -2.95 -25.34 9.57
C SER A 543 -3.16 -23.86 9.93
N VAL A 544 -2.32 -23.37 10.84
CA VAL A 544 -2.28 -21.98 11.30
C VAL A 544 -0.85 -21.45 11.23
N LEU A 545 -0.64 -20.37 10.48
CA LEU A 545 0.59 -19.60 10.43
C LEU A 545 0.58 -18.55 11.55
N GLY A 546 1.48 -18.68 12.52
CA GLY A 546 1.67 -17.69 13.59
C GLY A 546 2.87 -16.77 13.31
N LEU A 547 2.64 -15.46 13.32
CA LEU A 547 3.68 -14.44 13.32
C LEU A 547 3.86 -13.90 14.75
N THR A 548 5.08 -13.89 15.26
CA THR A 548 5.41 -13.25 16.56
C THR A 548 6.48 -12.20 16.36
N VAL A 549 6.24 -10.99 16.87
CA VAL A 549 7.07 -9.80 16.65
C VAL A 549 7.77 -9.41 17.94
N TYR A 550 9.07 -9.19 17.84
CA TYR A 550 9.94 -8.71 18.90
C TYR A 550 10.54 -7.36 18.51
N ASN A 551 10.65 -6.44 19.46
CA ASN A 551 11.38 -5.18 19.27
C ASN A 551 12.90 -5.39 19.43
N LYS A 552 13.70 -4.32 19.24
CA LYS A 552 15.18 -4.39 19.34
C LYS A 552 15.70 -4.79 20.72
N SER A 553 14.94 -4.68 21.82
CA SER A 553 15.34 -5.20 23.14
C SER A 553 14.96 -6.67 23.38
N GLY A 554 14.35 -7.34 22.39
CA GLY A 554 13.97 -8.75 22.49
C GLY A 554 12.66 -8.99 23.24
N ARG A 555 11.92 -7.95 23.63
CA ARG A 555 10.57 -8.08 24.19
C ARG A 555 9.60 -8.46 23.06
N GLN A 556 8.76 -9.47 23.31
CA GLN A 556 7.60 -9.74 22.44
C GLN A 556 6.60 -8.60 22.58
N VAL A 557 6.28 -7.95 21.46
CA VAL A 557 5.39 -6.78 21.40
C VAL A 557 4.11 -7.04 20.62
N ALA A 558 4.08 -8.04 19.74
CA ALA A 558 2.86 -8.49 19.06
C ALA A 558 2.92 -9.99 18.73
N SER A 559 1.76 -10.61 18.56
CA SER A 559 1.63 -11.92 17.89
C SER A 559 0.28 -11.99 17.19
N LYS A 560 0.21 -12.67 16.03
CA LYS A 560 -1.02 -12.87 15.27
C LYS A 560 -0.98 -14.19 14.49
N SER A 561 -2.10 -14.90 14.53
CA SER A 561 -2.30 -16.16 13.84
C SER A 561 -3.20 -15.99 12.62
N PHE A 562 -2.90 -16.73 11.55
CA PHE A 562 -3.62 -16.73 10.29
C PHE A 562 -3.94 -18.18 9.89
N PRO A 563 -5.22 -18.57 9.75
CA PRO A 563 -5.59 -19.87 9.17
C PRO A 563 -5.02 -20.00 7.74
N LEU A 564 -4.46 -21.17 7.42
CA LEU A 564 -3.80 -21.41 6.14
C LEU A 564 -4.11 -22.81 5.61
N THR A 565 -4.68 -22.87 4.41
CA THR A 565 -5.00 -24.14 3.73
C THR A 565 -4.22 -24.25 2.42
N SER A 566 -3.70 -25.44 2.14
CA SER A 566 -3.08 -25.76 0.86
C SER A 566 -3.96 -26.71 0.03
N GLY A 567 -4.11 -26.41 -1.25
CA GLY A 567 -4.91 -27.16 -2.21
C GLY A 567 -4.10 -28.20 -2.97
N ILE A 568 -4.81 -29.13 -3.61
CA ILE A 568 -4.22 -30.21 -4.42
C ILE A 568 -4.25 -29.79 -5.89
N SER A 569 -3.11 -29.90 -6.56
CA SER A 569 -2.97 -29.62 -8.00
C SER A 569 -3.02 -30.92 -8.82
N ILE A 570 -3.42 -30.82 -10.09
CA ILE A 570 -3.25 -31.91 -11.07
C ILE A 570 -2.62 -31.31 -12.32
N ALA A 571 -1.54 -31.93 -12.79
CA ALA A 571 -0.84 -31.55 -14.02
C ALA A 571 -0.86 -32.70 -15.03
N LEU A 572 -1.24 -32.42 -16.28
CA LEU A 572 -1.18 -33.36 -17.40
C LEU A 572 -0.06 -32.95 -18.36
N ASN A 573 0.90 -33.84 -18.58
CA ASN A 573 2.10 -33.60 -19.38
C ASN A 573 2.86 -32.31 -18.95
N GLY A 574 2.85 -32.00 -17.66
CA GLY A 574 3.48 -30.81 -17.06
C GLY A 574 2.64 -29.52 -17.11
N LYS A 575 1.47 -29.51 -17.79
CA LYS A 575 0.52 -28.39 -17.76
C LYS A 575 -0.53 -28.59 -16.67
N ASP A 576 -0.75 -27.58 -15.85
CA ASP A 576 -1.80 -27.63 -14.82
C ASP A 576 -3.22 -27.63 -15.41
N LEU A 577 -4.10 -28.39 -14.74
CA LEU A 577 -5.53 -28.42 -14.98
C LEU A 577 -6.25 -27.54 -13.96
N THR A 578 -7.21 -26.75 -14.43
CA THR A 578 -8.11 -25.94 -13.59
C THR A 578 -9.43 -26.68 -13.36
N PHE A 579 -10.06 -26.46 -12.20
CA PHE A 579 -11.29 -27.14 -11.80
C PHE A 579 -12.22 -26.19 -11.05
N GLU A 580 -13.53 -26.29 -11.29
CA GLU A 580 -14.54 -25.60 -10.47
C GLU A 580 -14.66 -26.23 -9.08
N GLN A 581 -14.70 -27.57 -9.03
CA GLN A 581 -14.55 -28.37 -7.81
C GLN A 581 -13.09 -28.87 -7.72
N PRO A 582 -12.26 -28.37 -6.80
CA PRO A 582 -10.87 -28.84 -6.67
C PRO A 582 -10.80 -30.32 -6.22
N PRO A 583 -9.66 -31.00 -6.45
CA PRO A 583 -9.42 -32.34 -5.93
C PRO A 583 -9.40 -32.36 -4.39
N VAL A 584 -9.80 -33.47 -3.78
CA VAL A 584 -9.89 -33.63 -2.32
C VAL A 584 -9.23 -34.91 -1.84
N ILE A 585 -8.86 -35.02 -0.56
CA ILE A 585 -8.48 -36.29 0.06
C ILE A 585 -9.66 -36.94 0.78
N ARG A 586 -9.83 -38.25 0.62
CA ARG A 586 -10.74 -39.12 1.39
C ARG A 586 -10.04 -40.44 1.65
N GLU A 587 -10.08 -40.94 2.89
CA GLU A 587 -9.44 -42.22 3.30
C GLU A 587 -7.98 -42.33 2.79
N GLY A 588 -7.19 -41.25 2.90
CA GLY A 588 -5.80 -41.18 2.40
C GLY A 588 -5.62 -41.07 0.88
N ASN A 589 -6.69 -41.20 0.09
CA ASN A 589 -6.66 -41.20 -1.36
C ASN A 589 -7.03 -39.82 -1.94
N THR A 590 -6.31 -39.38 -2.97
CA THR A 590 -6.67 -38.16 -3.72
C THR A 590 -7.76 -38.48 -4.73
N LEU A 591 -8.93 -37.86 -4.53
CA LEU A 591 -10.08 -37.88 -5.41
C LEU A 591 -10.00 -36.73 -6.41
N ALA A 592 -10.06 -37.02 -7.71
CA ALA A 592 -9.95 -36.06 -8.81
C ALA A 592 -11.26 -35.96 -9.62
N PRO A 593 -11.69 -34.76 -10.08
CA PRO A 593 -12.86 -34.59 -10.93
C PRO A 593 -12.67 -35.28 -12.31
N ILE A 594 -13.37 -36.37 -12.56
CA ILE A 594 -13.05 -37.24 -13.71
C ILE A 594 -13.32 -36.58 -15.05
N ARG A 595 -14.32 -35.69 -15.14
CA ARG A 595 -14.67 -35.02 -16.39
C ARG A 595 -13.47 -34.23 -16.93
N ALA A 596 -12.95 -33.30 -16.13
CA ALA A 596 -11.85 -32.43 -16.53
C ALA A 596 -10.55 -33.22 -16.81
N VAL A 597 -10.26 -34.29 -16.05
CA VAL A 597 -9.08 -35.14 -16.32
C VAL A 597 -9.25 -35.91 -17.64
N PHE A 598 -10.39 -36.57 -17.85
CA PHE A 598 -10.65 -37.35 -19.06
C PHE A 598 -10.78 -36.48 -20.32
N GLU A 599 -11.42 -35.31 -20.23
CA GLU A 599 -11.54 -34.34 -21.33
C GLU A 599 -10.18 -33.73 -21.69
N ALA A 600 -9.34 -33.39 -20.69
CA ALA A 600 -7.95 -32.98 -20.93
C ALA A 600 -7.10 -34.10 -21.55
N MET A 601 -7.41 -35.37 -21.27
CA MET A 601 -6.84 -36.53 -21.94
C MET A 601 -7.49 -36.86 -23.30
N GLY A 602 -8.45 -36.07 -23.79
CA GLY A 602 -9.09 -36.23 -25.10
C GLY A 602 -10.20 -37.28 -25.18
N ALA A 603 -10.95 -37.48 -24.09
CA ALA A 603 -12.17 -38.29 -24.06
C ALA A 603 -13.43 -37.40 -23.98
N THR A 604 -14.59 -37.90 -24.40
CA THR A 604 -15.90 -37.26 -24.11
C THR A 604 -16.54 -37.89 -22.89
N VAL A 605 -17.26 -37.13 -22.04
CA VAL A 605 -17.82 -37.62 -20.76
C VAL A 605 -19.32 -37.33 -20.59
N GLU A 606 -20.12 -38.39 -20.79
CA GLU A 606 -21.58 -38.44 -20.64
C GLU A 606 -21.98 -38.69 -19.18
N TRP A 607 -23.15 -38.18 -18.75
CA TRP A 607 -23.72 -38.41 -17.41
C TRP A 607 -25.16 -38.90 -17.51
N ASN A 608 -25.42 -40.08 -16.94
CA ASN A 608 -26.76 -40.63 -16.77
C ASN A 608 -27.25 -40.34 -15.33
N ALA A 609 -28.20 -39.42 -15.20
CA ALA A 609 -28.76 -39.02 -13.92
C ALA A 609 -29.63 -40.12 -13.25
N ALA A 610 -30.27 -40.99 -14.03
CA ALA A 610 -31.15 -42.04 -13.51
C ALA A 610 -30.35 -43.18 -12.85
N THR A 611 -29.23 -43.58 -13.45
CA THR A 611 -28.32 -44.60 -12.91
C THR A 611 -27.17 -44.02 -12.08
N LYS A 612 -27.08 -42.68 -11.98
CA LYS A 612 -25.97 -41.93 -11.37
C LYS A 612 -24.59 -42.39 -11.90
N THR A 613 -24.50 -42.57 -13.22
CA THR A 613 -23.33 -43.12 -13.90
C THR A 613 -22.68 -42.09 -14.81
N ALA A 614 -21.37 -41.90 -14.68
CA ALA A 614 -20.57 -41.19 -15.67
C ALA A 614 -19.93 -42.20 -16.63
N THR A 615 -19.95 -41.90 -17.93
CA THR A 615 -19.37 -42.74 -18.99
C THR A 615 -18.43 -41.89 -19.84
N ALA A 616 -17.16 -42.29 -19.91
CA ALA A 616 -16.13 -41.62 -20.71
C ALA A 616 -15.75 -42.48 -21.92
N ARG A 617 -15.52 -41.84 -23.08
CA ARG A 617 -15.19 -42.52 -24.36
C ARG A 617 -13.98 -41.87 -25.03
N LYS A 618 -13.02 -42.69 -25.48
CA LYS A 618 -11.86 -42.23 -26.26
C LYS A 618 -11.50 -43.23 -27.36
N GLY A 619 -11.88 -42.92 -28.60
CA GLY A 619 -11.82 -43.89 -29.69
C GLY A 619 -12.71 -45.10 -29.36
N SER A 620 -12.16 -46.31 -29.43
CA SER A 620 -12.85 -47.54 -29.01
C SER A 620 -12.91 -47.75 -27.50
N LYS A 621 -12.10 -47.05 -26.69
CA LYS A 621 -12.08 -47.25 -25.24
C LYS A 621 -13.30 -46.66 -24.56
N VAL A 622 -13.90 -47.42 -23.65
CA VAL A 622 -15.06 -47.01 -22.85
C VAL A 622 -14.79 -47.23 -21.37
N VAL A 623 -15.04 -46.21 -20.56
CA VAL A 623 -14.89 -46.24 -19.10
C VAL A 623 -16.23 -45.84 -18.47
N SER A 624 -16.73 -46.58 -17.48
CA SER A 624 -17.96 -46.21 -16.78
C SER A 624 -17.85 -46.37 -15.26
N ILE A 625 -18.51 -45.48 -14.51
CA ILE A 625 -18.41 -45.37 -13.05
C ILE A 625 -19.75 -44.91 -12.46
N ALA A 626 -20.22 -45.57 -11.41
CA ALA A 626 -21.44 -45.21 -10.69
C ALA A 626 -21.12 -44.60 -9.32
N ILE A 627 -21.83 -43.52 -8.95
CA ILE A 627 -21.64 -42.86 -7.63
C ILE A 627 -21.96 -43.83 -6.49
N GLY A 628 -21.10 -43.88 -5.49
CA GLY A 628 -21.14 -44.82 -4.37
C GLY A 628 -20.45 -46.16 -4.65
N SER A 629 -20.14 -46.48 -5.90
CA SER A 629 -19.48 -47.74 -6.26
C SER A 629 -17.96 -47.68 -6.02
N ARG A 630 -17.41 -48.79 -5.48
CA ARG A 630 -15.97 -49.11 -5.57
C ARG A 630 -15.63 -49.88 -6.86
N GLU A 631 -16.61 -50.32 -7.64
CA GLU A 631 -16.41 -50.98 -8.93
C GLU A 631 -16.64 -49.99 -10.09
N ALA A 632 -15.65 -49.88 -10.94
CA ALA A 632 -15.67 -49.19 -12.23
C ALA A 632 -15.53 -50.21 -13.36
N TYR A 633 -15.84 -49.84 -14.61
CA TYR A 633 -15.55 -50.66 -15.78
C TYR A 633 -14.63 -49.95 -16.76
N VAL A 634 -13.67 -50.68 -17.32
CA VAL A 634 -12.83 -50.26 -18.46
C VAL A 634 -12.94 -51.34 -19.52
N ASP A 635 -13.45 -50.99 -20.69
CA ASP A 635 -13.72 -51.91 -21.82
C ASP A 635 -14.53 -53.15 -21.37
N ASN A 636 -15.59 -52.89 -20.58
CA ASN A 636 -16.47 -53.85 -19.89
C ASN A 636 -15.80 -54.79 -18.86
N LYS A 637 -14.52 -54.58 -18.51
CA LYS A 637 -13.84 -55.33 -17.44
C LYS A 637 -13.93 -54.56 -16.12
N PRO A 638 -14.29 -55.19 -14.99
CA PRO A 638 -14.36 -54.52 -13.70
C PRO A 638 -12.97 -54.12 -13.20
N VAL A 639 -12.89 -52.96 -12.55
CA VAL A 639 -11.70 -52.38 -11.94
C VAL A 639 -12.10 -51.82 -10.57
N THR A 640 -11.44 -52.31 -9.52
CA THR A 640 -11.71 -51.89 -8.13
C THR A 640 -10.98 -50.60 -7.79
N LEU A 641 -11.71 -49.62 -7.26
CA LEU A 641 -11.22 -48.34 -6.76
C LEU A 641 -10.80 -48.43 -5.29
N GLU A 642 -9.74 -47.70 -4.91
CA GLU A 642 -9.26 -47.63 -3.52
C GLU A 642 -10.29 -46.99 -2.57
N VAL A 643 -11.12 -46.08 -3.11
CA VAL A 643 -12.25 -45.42 -2.46
C VAL A 643 -13.41 -45.29 -3.45
N PRO A 644 -14.68 -45.31 -3.01
CA PRO A 644 -15.83 -45.25 -3.92
C PRO A 644 -15.91 -43.91 -4.66
N ALA A 645 -16.50 -43.90 -5.86
CA ALA A 645 -16.77 -42.68 -6.62
C ALA A 645 -17.75 -41.77 -5.86
N GLN A 646 -17.42 -40.49 -5.70
CA GLN A 646 -18.19 -39.53 -4.89
C GLN A 646 -18.74 -38.38 -5.75
N LEU A 647 -19.92 -37.87 -5.39
CA LEU A 647 -20.51 -36.67 -5.99
C LEU A 647 -20.29 -35.51 -5.01
N ILE A 648 -19.34 -34.61 -5.32
CA ILE A 648 -18.95 -33.48 -4.47
C ILE A 648 -19.00 -32.21 -5.33
N GLY A 649 -19.66 -31.15 -4.85
CA GLY A 649 -19.80 -29.89 -5.61
C GLY A 649 -20.45 -30.07 -6.98
N GLY A 650 -21.35 -31.05 -7.14
CA GLY A 650 -21.94 -31.42 -8.44
C GLY A 650 -21.01 -32.21 -9.38
N SER A 651 -19.72 -32.36 -9.05
CA SER A 651 -18.73 -33.11 -9.83
C SER A 651 -18.62 -34.57 -9.37
N THR A 652 -18.39 -35.47 -10.32
CA THR A 652 -17.98 -36.86 -10.02
C THR A 652 -16.48 -36.89 -9.77
N LEU A 653 -16.05 -37.33 -8.58
CA LEU A 653 -14.65 -37.53 -8.23
C LEU A 653 -14.35 -39.00 -7.91
N VAL A 654 -13.22 -39.50 -8.39
CA VAL A 654 -12.72 -40.88 -8.16
C VAL A 654 -11.21 -40.84 -7.91
N PRO A 655 -10.55 -41.95 -7.48
CA PRO A 655 -9.10 -41.97 -7.30
C PRO A 655 -8.34 -41.42 -8.51
N ALA A 656 -7.45 -40.47 -8.26
CA ALA A 656 -6.67 -39.81 -9.30
C ALA A 656 -5.78 -40.80 -10.09
N ARG A 657 -5.42 -41.93 -9.47
CA ARG A 657 -4.78 -43.07 -10.13
C ARG A 657 -5.66 -43.64 -11.25
N PHE A 658 -6.86 -44.12 -10.90
CA PHE A 658 -7.81 -44.65 -11.88
C PHE A 658 -8.12 -43.62 -12.99
N ALA A 659 -8.34 -42.35 -12.62
CA ALA A 659 -8.61 -41.27 -13.57
C ALA A 659 -7.46 -41.01 -14.56
N SER A 660 -6.23 -41.44 -14.24
CA SER A 660 -5.05 -41.36 -15.11
C SER A 660 -4.87 -42.65 -15.94
N GLU A 661 -4.98 -43.80 -15.29
CA GLU A 661 -4.57 -45.09 -15.85
C GLU A 661 -5.58 -45.68 -16.84
N ALA A 662 -6.88 -45.38 -16.70
CA ALA A 662 -7.93 -45.95 -17.56
C ALA A 662 -7.70 -45.69 -19.08
N PHE A 663 -7.17 -44.51 -19.42
CA PHE A 663 -6.79 -44.12 -20.78
C PHE A 663 -5.28 -44.24 -21.08
N GLY A 664 -4.52 -44.97 -20.25
CA GLY A 664 -3.10 -45.24 -20.48
C GLY A 664 -2.17 -44.08 -20.15
N GLY A 665 -2.50 -43.29 -19.11
CA GLY A 665 -1.57 -42.36 -18.48
C GLY A 665 -0.83 -43.01 -17.30
N VAL A 666 0.40 -42.57 -17.05
CA VAL A 666 1.18 -42.89 -15.85
C VAL A 666 1.00 -41.78 -14.82
N VAL A 667 0.71 -42.15 -13.56
CA VAL A 667 0.51 -41.22 -12.46
C VAL A 667 1.68 -41.22 -11.47
N SER A 668 2.01 -40.06 -10.90
CA SER A 668 2.90 -39.95 -9.74
C SER A 668 2.47 -38.79 -8.83
N TRP A 669 2.86 -38.82 -7.56
CA TRP A 669 2.54 -37.79 -6.57
C TRP A 669 3.79 -37.00 -6.17
N ASP A 670 3.75 -35.68 -6.33
CA ASP A 670 4.70 -34.78 -5.67
C ASP A 670 4.09 -34.28 -4.36
N GLY A 671 4.49 -34.91 -3.25
CA GLY A 671 4.10 -34.51 -1.91
C GLY A 671 4.61 -33.13 -1.50
N THR A 672 5.65 -32.60 -2.15
CA THR A 672 6.21 -31.27 -1.84
C THR A 672 5.27 -30.15 -2.28
N THR A 673 4.69 -30.29 -3.48
CA THR A 673 3.76 -29.30 -4.06
C THR A 673 2.28 -29.73 -3.98
N ARG A 674 1.98 -30.89 -3.36
CA ARG A 674 0.65 -31.53 -3.37
C ARG A 674 0.09 -31.65 -4.80
N THR A 675 0.93 -32.10 -5.75
CA THR A 675 0.56 -32.23 -7.18
C THR A 675 0.46 -33.68 -7.62
N VAL A 676 -0.68 -34.06 -8.20
CA VAL A 676 -0.80 -35.27 -9.03
C VAL A 676 -0.22 -34.98 -10.41
N GLN A 677 0.82 -35.70 -10.79
CA GLN A 677 1.50 -35.61 -12.08
C GLN A 677 1.03 -36.75 -12.99
N ILE A 678 0.42 -36.42 -14.12
CA ILE A 678 -0.09 -37.37 -15.12
C ILE A 678 0.74 -37.23 -16.40
N ARG A 679 1.26 -38.34 -16.93
CA ARG A 679 1.96 -38.40 -18.23
C ARG A 679 1.24 -39.34 -19.19
N SER A 680 0.89 -38.88 -20.39
CA SER A 680 0.28 -39.73 -21.42
C SER A 680 1.34 -40.50 -22.21
N ASN A 681 1.11 -41.79 -22.48
CA ASN A 681 2.03 -42.67 -23.23
C ASN A 681 2.30 -42.28 -24.69
N GLY A 682 1.78 -41.14 -25.18
CA GLY A 682 2.15 -40.55 -26.48
C GLY A 682 3.37 -39.62 -26.44
N GLN A 683 3.93 -39.31 -25.26
CA GLN A 683 5.13 -38.47 -25.13
C GLN A 683 6.18 -39.11 -24.20
N ALA A 684 6.88 -40.11 -24.73
CA ALA A 684 8.00 -40.76 -24.05
C ALA A 684 9.27 -40.73 -24.93
N SER A 685 10.02 -39.62 -24.91
CA SER A 685 11.47 -39.54 -25.25
C SER A 685 12.04 -38.13 -25.06
N ALA A 686 12.29 -37.73 -23.80
CA ALA A 686 13.27 -36.72 -23.43
C ALA A 686 13.64 -36.86 -21.93
N SER A 687 14.86 -36.52 -21.56
CA SER A 687 15.30 -36.30 -20.16
C SER A 687 15.22 -37.48 -19.16
N ALA A 688 15.11 -38.73 -19.64
CA ALA A 688 14.97 -39.92 -18.78
C ALA A 688 16.19 -40.85 -18.76
N VAL A 689 17.42 -40.30 -18.82
CA VAL A 689 18.68 -41.08 -18.63
C VAL A 689 19.66 -40.28 -17.76
N SER A 690 19.58 -40.43 -16.43
CA SER A 690 20.66 -40.20 -15.43
C SER A 690 20.11 -40.26 -13.99
N ALA A 691 19.67 -41.45 -13.52
CA ALA A 691 19.17 -41.61 -12.15
C ALA A 691 19.23 -43.07 -11.64
N SER A 692 20.40 -43.72 -11.64
CA SER A 692 20.57 -45.01 -10.96
C SER A 692 22.03 -45.32 -10.59
N ALA A 693 22.51 -44.73 -9.49
CA ALA A 693 23.63 -45.22 -8.68
C ALA A 693 23.50 -44.60 -7.27
N VAL A 694 23.62 -45.40 -6.21
CA VAL A 694 23.41 -44.95 -4.82
C VAL A 694 24.55 -45.41 -3.93
N ALA A 695 25.07 -44.46 -3.14
CA ALA A 695 25.95 -44.63 -1.97
C ALA A 695 27.28 -45.37 -2.16
N HIS A 696 28.37 -44.70 -1.78
CA HIS A 696 28.95 -44.91 -0.44
C HIS A 696 29.72 -43.66 0.03
N ALA A 697 29.76 -43.44 1.34
CA ALA A 697 30.72 -42.57 1.99
C ALA A 697 31.88 -43.41 2.55
N PRO A 698 33.03 -42.80 2.85
CA PRO A 698 33.38 -42.73 4.28
C PRO A 698 33.90 -41.36 4.73
N VAL A 699 34.09 -41.26 6.05
CA VAL A 699 34.57 -40.09 6.80
C VAL A 699 36.11 -40.16 6.94
N MET A 700 36.83 -39.02 6.96
CA MET A 700 37.81 -38.71 8.02
C MET A 700 38.54 -37.36 7.92
N SER A 701 38.56 -36.67 9.07
CA SER A 701 39.62 -35.80 9.61
C SER A 701 39.97 -34.46 8.94
N ALA A 702 40.77 -33.68 9.67
CA ALA A 702 41.13 -32.29 9.41
C ALA A 702 42.64 -32.03 9.60
N SER A 703 43.12 -30.90 9.10
CA SER A 703 44.37 -30.25 9.54
C SER A 703 44.28 -28.73 9.31
N ALA A 704 45.20 -27.97 9.91
CA ALA A 704 45.26 -26.51 9.87
C ALA A 704 46.69 -26.01 9.58
N ALA A 705 46.85 -24.67 9.55
CA ALA A 705 48.12 -23.93 9.48
C ALA A 705 48.90 -23.97 8.13
N SER A 706 49.72 -22.98 7.76
CA SER A 706 49.78 -21.54 8.14
C SER A 706 50.81 -20.77 7.26
N THR A 707 50.85 -19.42 7.42
CA THR A 707 52.04 -18.54 7.27
C THR A 707 52.69 -18.31 5.90
N GLY A 708 53.30 -17.12 5.71
CA GLY A 708 54.02 -16.70 4.49
C GLY A 708 53.52 -15.37 3.90
N THR A 709 53.44 -14.25 4.62
CA THR A 709 54.57 -13.31 4.88
C THR A 709 55.56 -13.14 3.71
N GLY A 710 55.45 -12.02 3.01
CA GLY A 710 56.44 -11.50 2.06
C GLY A 710 56.21 -10.00 1.87
N SER A 711 57.23 -9.17 2.10
CA SER A 711 57.12 -7.70 2.16
C SER A 711 57.87 -7.03 1.02
N ALA A 712 57.29 -5.92 0.54
CA ALA A 712 57.89 -4.78 -0.15
C ALA A 712 59.14 -4.97 -1.04
N ASP A 713 59.07 -4.36 -2.23
CA ASP A 713 60.12 -3.37 -2.54
C ASP A 713 59.51 -2.14 -3.26
N ARG A 714 60.31 -1.08 -3.45
CA ARG A 714 59.82 0.30 -3.67
C ARG A 714 60.54 1.01 -4.84
N ALA A 715 60.01 2.19 -5.18
CA ALA A 715 60.60 3.23 -6.03
C ALA A 715 60.56 3.01 -7.56
N ASP A 716 60.62 4.04 -8.41
CA ASP A 716 60.11 5.43 -8.36
C ASP A 716 60.27 6.02 -9.77
N ASN A 717 59.34 6.87 -10.26
CA ASN A 717 59.67 8.15 -10.93
C ASN A 717 58.45 8.96 -11.42
N ALA A 718 58.36 10.17 -10.86
CA ALA A 718 58.08 11.47 -11.48
C ALA A 718 57.31 11.60 -12.82
N ASP A 719 56.17 12.30 -12.73
CA ASP A 719 55.81 13.54 -13.43
C ASP A 719 56.00 13.74 -14.94
N THR A 720 54.96 14.29 -15.57
CA THR A 720 55.09 15.62 -16.21
C THR A 720 53.74 16.36 -16.24
N ASP A 721 53.76 17.67 -15.97
CA ASP A 721 52.59 18.56 -16.00
C ASP A 721 52.03 18.80 -17.42
N ALA A 722 50.74 19.18 -17.52
CA ALA A 722 50.39 20.59 -17.83
C ALA A 722 48.88 20.89 -17.96
N LYS A 723 48.41 21.75 -17.04
CA LYS A 723 47.42 22.83 -17.23
C LYS A 723 45.95 22.49 -17.53
N ALA A 724 45.12 23.44 -17.11
CA ALA A 724 43.69 23.54 -17.39
C ALA A 724 43.42 24.80 -18.24
N ASP A 725 42.30 24.79 -18.96
CA ASP A 725 41.67 26.00 -19.51
C ASP A 725 40.42 26.33 -18.69
N ALA A 726 40.16 27.62 -18.49
CA ALA A 726 38.98 28.13 -17.80
C ALA A 726 37.93 28.64 -18.81
N ALA A 727 36.66 28.52 -18.46
CA ALA A 727 35.53 29.11 -19.18
C ALA A 727 34.74 30.04 -18.25
N GLU A 728 34.12 31.07 -18.81
CA GLU A 728 33.72 32.29 -18.09
C GLU A 728 32.48 32.11 -17.18
N GLU A 729 32.50 32.79 -16.02
CA GLU A 729 31.28 33.04 -15.23
C GLU A 729 30.39 34.08 -15.91
N SER A 730 29.07 33.90 -15.81
CA SER A 730 28.07 34.90 -16.21
C SER A 730 27.17 35.26 -15.01
N PRO A 731 26.60 36.48 -14.94
CA PRO A 731 26.25 37.09 -13.67
C PRO A 731 25.01 36.49 -12.96
N THR A 732 25.05 36.55 -11.63
CA THR A 732 24.17 35.82 -10.71
C THR A 732 22.78 36.43 -10.52
N THR A 733 21.86 36.14 -11.43
CA THR A 733 20.40 36.33 -11.21
C THR A 733 19.62 35.04 -11.42
N GLY A 734 19.64 34.15 -10.42
CA GLY A 734 18.89 32.89 -10.41
C GLY A 734 18.79 32.25 -9.01
N TRP A 735 17.89 31.28 -8.88
CA TRP A 735 17.66 30.31 -7.76
C TRP A 735 18.29 30.63 -6.39
N LEU A 736 19.62 30.58 -6.26
CA LEU A 736 20.41 30.96 -5.08
C LEU A 736 19.99 32.30 -4.43
N GLY A 737 19.60 33.30 -5.24
CA GLY A 737 19.15 34.60 -4.75
C GLY A 737 17.78 34.57 -4.05
N TRP A 738 16.92 33.62 -4.42
CA TRP A 738 15.57 33.46 -3.87
C TRP A 738 15.57 32.62 -2.58
N ILE A 739 16.38 31.56 -2.52
CA ILE A 739 16.50 30.70 -1.32
C ILE A 739 17.05 31.48 -0.11
N LYS A 740 17.98 32.43 -0.33
CA LYS A 740 18.44 33.34 0.73
C LYS A 740 17.32 34.18 1.36
N LEU A 741 16.20 34.37 0.67
CA LEU A 741 15.05 35.11 1.19
C LEU A 741 14.13 34.25 2.07
N GLN A 742 14.11 32.93 1.86
CA GLN A 742 13.26 31.98 2.59
C GLN A 742 13.71 31.81 4.05
N LEU A 743 14.99 31.48 4.26
CA LEU A 743 15.52 31.18 5.59
C LEU A 743 15.59 32.40 6.51
N GLY A 744 15.60 33.62 5.97
CA GLY A 744 15.54 34.86 6.74
C GLY A 744 14.20 35.14 7.44
N ARG A 745 13.18 34.30 7.24
CA ARG A 745 11.84 34.47 7.84
C ARG A 745 11.34 33.30 8.69
N LEU A 746 11.84 32.08 8.46
CA LEU A 746 11.42 30.89 9.21
C LEU A 746 11.86 30.89 10.68
N ALA A 747 12.93 31.62 11.03
CA ALA A 747 13.40 31.75 12.41
C ALA A 747 12.43 32.48 13.37
N GLY A 748 11.40 33.16 12.86
CA GLY A 748 10.54 34.06 13.66
C GLY A 748 9.21 33.47 14.17
N ILE A 749 8.96 32.16 14.00
CA ILE A 749 7.62 31.57 14.22
C ILE A 749 7.49 30.83 15.56
N TRP A 750 8.57 30.29 16.13
CA TRP A 750 8.51 29.53 17.39
C TRP A 750 8.55 30.40 18.67
N ASP A 751 9.11 31.62 18.61
CA ASP A 751 9.16 32.62 19.71
C ASP A 751 7.79 33.22 20.12
N ARG A 752 6.67 32.53 19.83
CA ARG A 752 5.30 32.97 20.16
C ARG A 752 4.37 31.87 20.68
N LEU A 753 4.88 30.68 20.96
CA LEU A 753 4.12 29.57 21.57
C LEU A 753 4.88 28.95 22.76
N ALA A 754 5.36 29.84 23.65
CA ALA A 754 5.93 29.53 24.97
C ALA A 754 5.37 30.53 26.00
#